data_AF-A0A8J4S602-F1
#
_entry.id   AF-A0A8J4S602-F1
#
_cell.length_a   1.000
_cell.length_b   1.000
_cell.length_c   1.000
_cell.angle_alpha   90.00
_cell.angle_beta   90.00
_cell.angle_gamma   90.00
#
_symmetry.space_group_name_H-M   'P 1'
#
loop_
_entity.id
_entity.type
_entity.pdbx_description
1 polymer ?
#
loop_
_entity_poly.entity_id
_entity_poly.type
_entity_poly.pdbx_seq_one_letter_code
_entity_poly.pdbx_strand_id
1 'polypeptide(L)'
;MERAVTDALSATLDGLDPTILEYVSGAVADQLADEIPSTTSEMEELLNESVAPFLQSADFVSDEEAAFALCKKIASTLMASPALQSQSEGGAIANGGMRVLENAQSIEEQARKDEGAADAEQLLARMWGFDKIRATTNEEMEAQRSALSARQVRKQTKLELLTVEREEEQAELDREWEDARFLPDLTQDNGERDIHVPRLTINFKGKTLLSDTALKIISGRRYGLIGKNGAGKTTLLRYISHYELEGFPRHIRIQLVEQESASKLSKEERSVLDVVLAADYERTLLLKEEKELMAGEASGENHSARLKEIYDRLVNIDSDTAESRARSILNGLQFPDHVVDGPAKALSGGWRMRTALAGALFMSPDLLLLDEPTNHLDLEAVIWLEHYLDKYDKQMIVVSHDRNFLNAVTTDIVYLTQQKLTYYKGDYNTFENTMKENLRQQRKAYDAQQMKIHHMQEFIERFRANAKKAPLVQSRVKALDKILRNELIDEPEDEHAFRMHFPPPEPLGRPIIAVEGVSFRYKPESPLLFHDVHMGVDMSSRIGILGVNGSGKSTLINVMIGKLRASNGSVTMNPRLRVATFSQHHVDSLDLSKSAVQNMKEMFPGHEPDEFRSHLGRFNLSGELAIKPTRTLSGGQKSRVGFAVMTWRLPHVVVLDEPTNHLDMETIDALIDALREFKGGVVVVSHDQHFVNSVCDELWVVGDQKVDRFRGTINEYKNRVLAVKNLGSDNEVDIRVKELSSRTCVVTAGS
;
A
#
# COMPACT_ATOMS: atom_id res chain seq x y z
N MET A 1 30.04 -31.97 14.86
CA MET A 1 30.12 -31.86 13.39
C MET A 1 31.22 -30.87 13.02
N GLU A 2 31.12 -29.60 13.45
CA GLU A 2 32.12 -28.55 13.20
C GLU A 2 33.57 -28.94 13.55
N ARG A 3 33.83 -29.56 14.71
CA ARG A 3 35.17 -30.08 15.05
C ARG A 3 35.68 -31.14 14.07
N ALA A 4 34.83 -32.08 13.64
CA ALA A 4 35.22 -33.13 12.71
C ALA A 4 35.48 -32.58 11.30
N VAL A 5 34.74 -31.54 10.90
CA VAL A 5 34.96 -30.80 9.64
C VAL A 5 36.25 -30.02 9.68
N THR A 6 36.52 -29.33 10.79
CA THR A 6 37.76 -28.57 11.01
C THR A 6 38.98 -29.49 11.03
N ASP A 7 38.89 -30.65 11.69
CA ASP A 7 39.97 -31.64 11.70
C ASP A 7 40.26 -32.18 10.29
N ALA A 8 39.22 -32.50 9.52
CA ALA A 8 39.37 -33.00 8.14
C ALA A 8 39.95 -31.94 7.18
N LEU A 9 39.51 -30.68 7.29
CA LEU A 9 40.02 -29.57 6.49
C LEU A 9 41.45 -29.20 6.89
N SER A 10 41.77 -29.17 8.18
CA SER A 10 43.12 -28.89 8.66
C SER A 10 44.14 -29.95 8.22
N ALA A 11 43.74 -31.23 8.16
CA ALA A 11 44.61 -32.33 7.73
C ALA A 11 44.88 -32.37 6.22
N THR A 12 44.07 -31.69 5.41
CA THR A 12 44.15 -31.73 3.94
C THR A 12 44.60 -30.40 3.33
N LEU A 13 44.38 -29.28 4.03
CA LEU A 13 44.73 -27.92 3.61
C LEU A 13 45.85 -27.34 4.50
N ASP A 14 46.95 -28.08 4.60
CA ASP A 14 48.14 -27.64 5.33
C ASP A 14 48.70 -26.33 4.74
N GLY A 15 48.65 -25.24 5.52
CA GLY A 15 49.18 -23.93 5.14
C GLY A 15 48.15 -22.84 4.81
N LEU A 16 46.85 -23.14 4.89
CA LEU A 16 45.79 -22.13 4.80
C LEU A 16 45.76 -21.22 6.03
N ASP A 17 45.41 -19.94 5.87
CA ASP A 17 45.26 -19.01 7.00
C ASP A 17 44.23 -19.55 8.01
N PRO A 18 44.56 -19.61 9.33
CA PRO A 18 43.66 -20.17 10.34
C PRO A 18 42.29 -19.48 10.41
N THR A 19 42.21 -18.19 10.08
CA THR A 19 40.93 -17.46 10.03
C THR A 19 40.07 -17.83 8.83
N ILE A 20 40.70 -18.14 7.68
CA ILE A 20 40.01 -18.61 6.48
C ILE A 20 39.57 -20.06 6.67
N LEU A 21 40.43 -20.89 7.29
CA LEU A 21 40.11 -22.27 7.63
C LEU A 21 38.90 -22.35 8.58
N GLU A 22 38.83 -21.48 9.60
CA GLU A 22 37.69 -21.39 10.51
C GLU A 22 36.40 -20.97 9.78
N TYR A 23 36.48 -19.98 8.89
CA TYR A 23 35.34 -19.55 8.07
C TYR A 23 34.82 -20.65 7.14
N VAL A 24 35.70 -21.33 6.42
CA VAL A 24 35.34 -22.43 5.51
C VAL A 24 34.79 -23.62 6.29
N SER A 25 35.39 -23.96 7.44
CA SER A 25 34.91 -25.04 8.31
C SER A 25 33.50 -24.76 8.83
N GLY A 26 33.21 -23.52 9.21
CA GLY A 26 31.87 -23.09 9.63
C GLY A 26 30.84 -23.18 8.50
N ALA A 27 31.19 -22.71 7.30
CA ALA A 27 30.29 -22.77 6.14
C ALA A 27 29.93 -24.21 5.74
N VAL A 28 30.93 -25.11 5.73
CA VAL A 28 30.71 -26.54 5.42
C VAL A 28 29.95 -27.24 6.54
N ALA A 29 30.21 -26.90 7.80
CA ALA A 29 29.49 -27.46 8.94
C ALA A 29 28.01 -27.05 8.98
N ASP A 30 27.69 -25.80 8.61
CA ASP A 30 26.30 -25.32 8.49
C ASP A 30 25.56 -26.04 7.36
N GLN A 31 26.20 -26.25 6.21
CA GLN A 31 25.60 -27.00 5.10
C GLN A 31 25.35 -28.48 5.44
N LEU A 32 26.27 -29.09 6.18
CA LEU A 32 26.14 -30.47 6.67
C LEU A 32 25.11 -30.62 7.80
N ALA A 33 24.73 -29.52 8.47
CA ALA A 33 23.73 -29.55 9.53
C ALA A 33 22.31 -29.66 8.98
N ASP A 34 22.07 -29.17 7.76
CA ASP A 34 20.76 -29.21 7.10
C ASP A 34 20.48 -30.57 6.43
N GLU A 35 21.46 -31.16 5.73
CA GLU A 35 21.34 -32.48 5.12
C GLU A 35 22.73 -33.13 4.98
N ILE A 36 22.92 -34.33 5.54
CA ILE A 36 24.18 -35.09 5.43
C ILE A 36 24.10 -35.97 4.18
N PRO A 37 24.94 -35.74 3.15
CA PRO A 37 24.90 -36.54 1.93
C PRO A 37 25.23 -38.01 2.18
N SER A 38 24.54 -38.88 1.46
CA SER A 38 24.58 -40.33 1.69
C SER A 38 25.74 -41.02 0.98
N THR A 39 26.29 -40.38 -0.06
CA THR A 39 27.38 -40.90 -0.87
C THR A 39 28.57 -39.94 -0.94
N THR A 40 29.77 -40.49 -1.14
CA THR A 40 30.98 -39.68 -1.34
C THR A 40 30.88 -38.76 -2.55
N SER A 41 30.13 -39.15 -3.59
CA SER A 41 29.95 -38.33 -4.80
C SER A 41 29.12 -37.07 -4.54
N GLU A 42 28.05 -37.16 -3.74
CA GLU A 42 27.24 -36.00 -3.35
C GLU A 42 28.03 -35.07 -2.41
N MET A 43 28.88 -35.64 -1.55
CA MET A 43 29.80 -34.88 -0.70
C MET A 43 30.87 -34.15 -1.53
N GLU A 44 31.37 -34.77 -2.61
CA GLU A 44 32.28 -34.15 -3.56
C GLU A 44 31.63 -32.94 -4.26
N GLU A 45 30.39 -33.07 -4.73
CA GLU A 45 29.66 -31.96 -5.39
C GLU A 45 29.43 -30.78 -4.44
N LEU A 46 28.97 -31.04 -3.21
CA LEU A 46 28.74 -29.99 -2.21
C LEU A 46 30.02 -29.23 -1.88
N LEU A 47 31.15 -29.94 -1.72
CA LEU A 47 32.44 -29.31 -1.46
C LEU A 47 32.98 -28.56 -2.68
N ASN A 48 32.69 -29.02 -3.90
CA ASN A 48 33.08 -28.29 -5.11
C ASN A 48 32.31 -26.97 -5.25
N GLU A 49 31.03 -26.93 -4.88
CA GLU A 49 30.24 -25.68 -4.92
C GLU A 49 30.64 -24.70 -3.81
N SER A 50 30.95 -25.22 -2.62
CA SER A 50 31.19 -24.39 -1.44
C SER A 50 32.65 -24.05 -1.22
N VAL A 51 33.59 -25.00 -1.34
CA VAL A 51 35.00 -24.87 -0.93
C VAL A 51 35.91 -24.51 -2.09
N ALA A 52 35.70 -25.08 -3.29
CA ALA A 52 36.58 -24.82 -4.43
C ALA A 52 36.69 -23.32 -4.83
N PRO A 53 35.61 -22.52 -4.81
CA PRO A 53 35.71 -21.09 -5.09
C PRO A 53 36.56 -20.34 -4.07
N PHE A 54 36.52 -20.76 -2.79
CA PHE A 54 37.34 -20.14 -1.75
C PHE A 54 38.83 -20.47 -1.91
N LEU A 55 39.16 -21.72 -2.23
CA LEU A 55 40.55 -22.13 -2.47
C LEU A 55 41.19 -21.39 -3.65
N GLN A 56 40.41 -21.09 -4.68
CA GLN A 56 40.83 -20.25 -5.81
C GLN A 56 40.96 -18.78 -5.39
N SER A 57 39.97 -18.22 -4.69
CA SER A 57 40.00 -16.82 -4.26
C SER A 57 41.12 -16.50 -3.25
N ALA A 58 41.61 -17.52 -2.54
CA ALA A 58 42.70 -17.41 -1.58
C ALA A 58 44.09 -17.67 -2.20
N ASP A 59 44.18 -17.80 -3.53
CA ASP A 59 45.41 -18.17 -4.27
C ASP A 59 46.09 -19.45 -3.76
N PHE A 60 45.35 -20.32 -3.07
CA PHE A 60 45.91 -21.56 -2.52
C PHE A 60 46.13 -22.62 -3.60
N VAL A 61 45.36 -22.55 -4.68
CA VAL A 61 45.48 -23.44 -5.83
C VAL A 61 45.32 -22.62 -7.11
N SER A 62 46.24 -22.79 -8.06
CA SER A 62 46.26 -22.03 -9.33
C SER A 62 45.33 -22.59 -10.40
N ASP A 63 44.95 -23.87 -10.33
CA ASP A 63 44.15 -24.56 -11.33
C ASP A 63 42.87 -25.19 -10.73
N GLU A 64 41.76 -25.08 -11.47
CA GLU A 64 40.44 -25.56 -11.07
C GLU A 64 40.41 -27.10 -10.88
N GLU A 65 41.14 -27.85 -11.72
CA GLU A 65 41.26 -29.31 -11.58
C GLU A 65 41.96 -29.73 -10.29
N ALA A 66 42.91 -28.93 -9.80
CA ALA A 66 43.62 -29.20 -8.55
C ALA A 66 42.75 -28.89 -7.32
N ALA A 67 41.87 -27.88 -7.40
CA ALA A 67 40.89 -27.58 -6.36
C ALA A 67 39.86 -28.73 -6.21
N PHE A 68 39.38 -29.27 -7.32
CA PHE A 68 38.47 -30.43 -7.32
C PHE A 68 39.15 -31.71 -6.79
N ALA A 69 40.43 -31.93 -7.10
CA ALA A 69 41.18 -33.06 -6.55
C ALA A 69 41.36 -32.97 -5.02
N LEU A 70 41.48 -31.77 -4.45
CA LEU A 70 41.52 -31.55 -3.01
C LEU A 70 40.15 -31.74 -2.35
N CYS A 71 39.09 -31.19 -2.94
CA CYS A 71 37.70 -31.39 -2.47
C CYS A 71 37.33 -32.88 -2.44
N LYS A 72 37.82 -33.66 -3.42
CA LYS A 72 37.70 -35.11 -3.43
C LYS A 72 38.38 -35.83 -2.26
N LYS A 73 39.60 -35.41 -1.91
CA LYS A 73 40.29 -35.94 -0.72
C LYS A 73 39.56 -35.56 0.57
N ILE A 74 39.07 -34.33 0.67
CA ILE A 74 38.29 -33.85 1.82
C ILE A 74 36.99 -34.67 1.97
N ALA A 75 36.25 -34.90 0.87
CA ALA A 75 35.04 -35.71 0.87
C ALA A 75 35.29 -37.13 1.38
N SER A 76 36.37 -37.78 0.91
CA SER A 76 36.72 -39.13 1.36
C SER A 76 37.12 -39.19 2.84
N THR A 77 37.75 -38.13 3.35
CA THR A 77 38.20 -38.03 4.75
C THR A 77 37.03 -37.76 5.69
N LEU A 78 36.08 -36.91 5.27
CA LEU A 78 34.84 -36.63 5.99
C LEU A 78 33.95 -37.87 6.09
N MET A 79 33.74 -38.58 4.98
CA MET A 79 32.92 -39.80 4.97
C MET A 79 33.55 -40.96 5.78
N ALA A 80 34.87 -40.97 5.95
CA ALA A 80 35.57 -41.92 6.81
C ALA A 80 35.53 -41.55 8.30
N SER A 81 35.06 -40.36 8.67
CA SER A 81 35.02 -39.90 10.06
C SER A 81 33.90 -40.58 10.85
N PRO A 82 34.20 -41.16 12.03
CA PRO A 82 33.20 -41.84 12.87
C PRO A 82 32.09 -40.91 13.36
N ALA A 83 32.32 -39.58 13.37
CA ALA A 83 31.33 -38.58 13.76
C ALA A 83 30.16 -38.50 12.76
N LEU A 84 30.42 -38.67 11.45
CA LEU A 84 29.40 -38.63 10.39
C LEU A 84 28.69 -40.00 10.24
N GLN A 85 29.41 -41.11 10.45
CA GLN A 85 28.83 -42.46 10.40
C GLN A 85 27.84 -42.75 11.53
N SER A 86 28.03 -42.16 12.71
CA SER A 86 27.11 -42.33 13.84
C SER A 86 25.74 -41.66 13.65
N GLN A 87 25.61 -40.72 12.72
CA GLN A 87 24.35 -40.02 12.42
C GLN A 87 23.60 -40.60 11.21
N SER A 88 24.28 -41.28 10.28
CA SER A 88 23.61 -41.92 9.14
C SER A 88 22.87 -43.22 9.51
N GLU A 89 23.24 -43.90 10.60
CA GLU A 89 22.54 -45.11 11.09
C GLU A 89 21.27 -44.83 11.92
N GLY A 90 20.94 -43.57 12.22
CA GLY A 90 19.77 -43.17 13.01
C GLY A 90 18.42 -43.15 12.27
N GLY A 91 18.39 -43.50 10.98
CA GLY A 91 17.22 -43.37 10.11
C GLY A 91 16.25 -44.55 10.11
N ALA A 92 15.66 -44.96 11.26
CA ALA A 92 14.50 -45.86 11.27
C ALA A 92 13.60 -45.74 12.52
N ILE A 93 12.57 -44.89 12.40
CA ILE A 93 11.22 -44.91 13.04
C ILE A 93 11.10 -45.16 14.56
N ALA A 94 10.63 -44.15 15.31
CA ALA A 94 9.61 -44.36 16.37
C ALA A 94 8.87 -43.07 16.76
N ASN A 95 7.56 -43.07 16.52
CA ASN A 95 6.57 -42.28 17.26
C ASN A 95 6.78 -42.45 18.78
N GLY A 96 6.84 -41.35 19.54
CA GLY A 96 6.87 -41.46 21.00
C GLY A 96 7.00 -40.14 21.76
N GLY A 97 5.86 -39.52 22.07
CA GLY A 97 5.58 -38.95 23.40
C GLY A 97 6.50 -37.85 23.94
N MET A 98 5.98 -36.62 23.85
CA MET A 98 6.19 -35.55 24.81
C MET A 98 6.23 -36.08 26.25
N ARG A 99 7.38 -36.01 26.93
CA ARG A 99 7.46 -36.06 28.39
C ARG A 99 7.76 -34.67 28.91
N VAL A 100 6.71 -34.10 29.49
CA VAL A 100 6.71 -32.94 30.35
C VAL A 100 7.75 -33.11 31.47
N LEU A 101 8.68 -32.16 31.59
CA LEU A 101 9.48 -31.98 32.80
C LEU A 101 8.74 -30.98 33.70
N GLU A 102 7.91 -31.52 34.57
CA GLU A 102 7.54 -30.88 35.84
C GLU A 102 8.67 -31.12 36.86
N ASN A 103 8.81 -30.16 37.77
CA ASN A 103 9.55 -30.19 39.05
C ASN A 103 10.95 -29.57 39.05
N ALA A 104 10.98 -28.24 39.12
CA ALA A 104 11.96 -27.52 39.91
C ALA A 104 11.55 -27.57 41.39
N GLN A 105 12.19 -28.42 42.19
CA GLN A 105 12.16 -28.32 43.66
C GLN A 105 13.58 -28.50 44.24
N SER A 106 14.06 -27.39 44.79
CA SER A 106 14.92 -27.23 45.97
C SER A 106 15.93 -28.34 46.31
N ILE A 107 17.14 -28.22 45.75
CA ILE A 107 18.38 -28.83 46.26
C ILE A 107 18.75 -28.28 47.67
N GLU A 108 18.09 -27.23 48.14
CA GLU A 108 18.27 -26.66 49.49
C GLU A 108 17.63 -27.49 50.62
N GLU A 109 16.71 -28.43 50.34
CA GLU A 109 16.01 -29.19 51.39
C GLU A 109 16.66 -30.54 51.75
N GLN A 110 17.60 -31.03 50.95
CA GLN A 110 18.32 -32.29 51.24
C GLN A 110 19.63 -32.10 52.02
N ALA A 111 20.06 -30.87 52.28
CA ALA A 111 21.29 -30.58 53.02
C ALA A 111 21.09 -30.36 54.53
N ARG A 112 19.87 -30.57 55.06
CA ARG A 112 19.53 -30.23 56.47
C ARG A 112 19.35 -31.40 57.43
N LYS A 113 19.70 -32.63 57.05
CA LYS A 113 19.72 -33.78 57.94
C LYS A 113 20.90 -34.69 57.60
N ASP A 114 22.04 -34.45 58.25
CA ASP A 114 22.76 -35.45 59.05
C ASP A 114 24.14 -34.88 59.48
N GLU A 115 24.62 -35.39 60.60
CA GLU A 115 25.55 -34.79 61.56
C GLU A 115 27.02 -34.71 61.08
N GLY A 116 27.78 -33.73 61.62
CA GLY A 116 29.24 -33.85 61.78
C GLY A 116 30.08 -32.65 61.29
N ALA A 117 30.42 -31.74 62.21
CA ALA A 117 31.17 -30.50 61.95
C ALA A 117 32.69 -30.67 61.65
N ALA A 118 33.14 -31.82 61.15
CA ALA A 118 34.57 -32.09 60.90
C ALA A 118 34.96 -32.15 59.41
N ASP A 119 34.01 -32.31 58.49
CA ASP A 119 34.29 -32.39 57.04
C ASP A 119 34.13 -31.06 56.29
N ALA A 120 33.73 -29.99 57.00
CA ALA A 120 33.51 -28.66 56.40
C ALA A 120 34.82 -27.94 56.03
N GLU A 121 35.92 -28.16 56.76
CA GLU A 121 37.22 -27.52 56.48
C GLU A 121 37.91 -28.11 55.24
N GLN A 122 37.73 -29.41 54.96
CA GLN A 122 38.28 -30.04 53.74
C GLN A 122 37.48 -29.69 52.48
N LEU A 123 36.18 -29.40 52.58
CA LEU A 123 35.35 -28.94 51.46
C LEU A 123 35.63 -27.48 51.09
N LEU A 124 35.88 -26.60 52.07
CA LEU A 124 36.21 -25.19 51.82
C LEU A 124 37.56 -24.99 51.09
N ALA A 125 38.54 -25.88 51.32
CA ALA A 125 39.82 -25.84 50.60
C ALA A 125 39.72 -26.24 49.11
N ARG A 126 38.70 -27.04 48.73
CA ARG A 126 38.43 -27.42 47.33
C ARG A 126 37.60 -26.37 46.56
N MET A 127 36.89 -25.48 47.27
CA MET A 127 36.08 -24.43 46.66
C MET A 127 36.89 -23.23 46.14
N TRP A 128 38.09 -22.97 46.67
CA TRP A 128 38.95 -21.86 46.25
C TRP A 128 39.59 -22.04 44.85
N GLY A 129 39.39 -23.19 44.20
CA GLY A 129 39.81 -23.43 42.81
C GLY A 129 38.76 -23.05 41.75
N PHE A 130 37.52 -22.79 42.13
CA PHE A 130 36.40 -22.60 41.19
C PHE A 130 36.08 -21.14 40.85
N ASP A 131 36.51 -20.17 41.65
CA ASP A 131 36.28 -18.74 41.36
C ASP A 131 37.08 -18.25 40.15
N LYS A 132 38.26 -18.81 39.91
CA LYS A 132 39.04 -18.54 38.69
C LYS A 132 38.37 -19.05 37.42
N ILE A 133 37.61 -20.16 37.51
CA ILE A 133 36.93 -20.79 36.36
C ILE A 133 35.58 -20.10 36.11
N ARG A 134 34.89 -19.62 37.15
CA ARG A 134 33.65 -18.84 37.02
C ARG A 134 33.87 -17.42 36.49
N ALA A 135 34.99 -16.78 36.84
CA ALA A 135 35.33 -15.47 36.29
C ALA A 135 35.65 -15.54 34.78
N THR A 136 36.45 -16.53 34.36
CA THR A 136 36.79 -16.71 32.94
C THR A 136 35.60 -17.12 32.10
N THR A 137 34.70 -17.96 32.61
CA THR A 137 33.49 -18.39 31.88
C THR A 137 32.43 -17.30 31.76
N ASN A 138 32.31 -16.40 32.75
CA ASN A 138 31.42 -15.24 32.64
C ASN A 138 31.98 -14.16 31.70
N GLU A 139 33.30 -13.91 31.71
CA GLU A 139 33.95 -13.01 30.75
C GLU A 139 33.85 -13.55 29.31
N GLU A 140 34.02 -14.87 29.11
CA GLU A 140 33.83 -15.51 27.80
C GLU A 140 32.36 -15.47 27.32
N MET A 141 31.38 -15.67 28.22
CA MET A 141 29.96 -15.56 27.86
C MET A 141 29.51 -14.11 27.60
N GLU A 142 30.05 -13.12 28.31
CA GLU A 142 29.83 -11.70 28.02
C GLU A 142 30.53 -11.27 26.72
N ALA A 143 31.72 -11.80 26.44
CA ALA A 143 32.43 -11.61 25.16
C ALA A 143 31.65 -12.25 23.99
N GLN A 144 31.09 -13.45 24.16
CA GLN A 144 30.25 -14.10 23.16
C GLN A 144 28.92 -13.36 22.93
N ARG A 145 28.26 -12.89 24.01
CA ARG A 145 27.01 -12.10 23.89
C ARG A 145 27.26 -10.74 23.24
N SER A 146 28.36 -10.06 23.59
CA SER A 146 28.74 -8.79 22.96
C SER A 146 29.16 -8.99 21.50
N ALA A 147 29.88 -10.06 21.15
CA ALA A 147 30.23 -10.40 19.78
C ALA A 147 28.98 -10.75 18.93
N LEU A 148 28.01 -11.49 19.46
CA LEU A 148 26.74 -11.77 18.80
C LEU A 148 25.92 -10.49 18.58
N SER A 149 25.88 -9.60 19.57
CA SER A 149 25.21 -8.31 19.45
C SER A 149 25.90 -7.41 18.41
N ALA A 150 27.23 -7.38 18.38
CA ALA A 150 28.01 -6.61 17.40
C ALA A 150 27.86 -7.17 15.99
N ARG A 151 27.75 -8.51 15.84
CA ARG A 151 27.46 -9.18 14.56
C ARG A 151 26.04 -8.87 14.07
N GLN A 152 25.05 -8.84 14.96
CA GLN A 152 23.69 -8.41 14.64
C GLN A 152 23.64 -6.93 14.22
N VAL A 153 24.27 -6.04 14.99
CA VAL A 153 24.33 -4.61 14.66
C VAL A 153 25.01 -4.40 13.30
N ARG A 154 26.17 -5.02 13.04
CA ARG A 154 26.84 -4.90 11.73
C ARG A 154 26.01 -5.46 10.57
N LYS A 155 25.29 -6.56 10.78
CA LYS A 155 24.38 -7.12 9.77
C LYS A 155 23.21 -6.16 9.50
N GLN A 156 22.69 -5.52 10.54
CA GLN A 156 21.61 -4.55 10.46
C GLN A 156 22.06 -3.25 9.78
N THR A 157 23.23 -2.70 10.15
CA THR A 157 23.82 -1.52 9.50
C THR A 157 24.18 -1.78 8.04
N LYS A 158 24.69 -2.97 7.71
CA LYS A 158 24.96 -3.35 6.31
C LYS A 158 23.68 -3.49 5.49
N LEU A 159 22.60 -4.02 6.09
CA LEU A 159 21.28 -4.05 5.47
C LEU A 159 20.71 -2.64 5.26
N GLU A 160 20.87 -1.75 6.24
CA GLU A 160 20.47 -0.34 6.14
C GLU A 160 21.23 0.39 5.03
N LEU A 161 22.56 0.22 4.94
CA LEU A 161 23.37 0.80 3.86
C LEU A 161 22.95 0.30 2.47
N LEU A 162 22.78 -1.03 2.31
CA LEU A 162 22.30 -1.61 1.05
C LEU A 162 20.87 -1.17 0.69
N THR A 163 20.04 -0.85 1.68
CA THR A 163 18.71 -0.29 1.42
C THR A 163 18.75 1.17 1.02
N VAL A 164 19.62 1.97 1.63
CA VAL A 164 19.83 3.38 1.24
C VAL A 164 20.41 3.45 -0.16
N GLU A 165 21.42 2.63 -0.49
CA GLU A 165 21.96 2.54 -1.85
C GLU A 165 20.88 2.15 -2.87
N ARG A 166 20.02 1.17 -2.55
CA ARG A 166 18.87 0.81 -3.42
C ARG A 166 17.80 1.90 -3.54
N GLU A 167 17.57 2.66 -2.48
CA GLU A 167 16.64 3.80 -2.48
C GLU A 167 17.20 4.97 -3.28
N GLU A 168 18.50 5.22 -3.20
CA GLU A 168 19.22 6.19 -4.03
C GLU A 168 19.23 5.76 -5.50
N GLU A 169 19.53 4.49 -5.81
CA GLU A 169 19.41 3.92 -7.16
C GLU A 169 17.98 4.03 -7.69
N GLN A 170 16.96 3.74 -6.87
CA GLN A 170 15.57 3.86 -7.27
C GLN A 170 15.18 5.32 -7.52
N ALA A 171 15.63 6.25 -6.69
CA ALA A 171 15.43 7.68 -6.87
C ALA A 171 16.24 8.26 -8.04
N GLU A 172 17.38 7.66 -8.40
CA GLU A 172 18.15 8.00 -9.60
C GLU A 172 17.49 7.49 -10.86
N LEU A 173 16.97 6.25 -10.87
CA LEU A 173 16.19 5.71 -11.98
C LEU A 173 14.87 6.45 -12.17
N ASP A 174 14.16 6.79 -11.08
CA ASP A 174 12.97 7.64 -11.15
C ASP A 174 13.34 9.03 -11.71
N ARG A 175 14.53 9.57 -11.38
CA ARG A 175 15.05 10.80 -11.97
C ARG A 175 15.38 10.65 -13.47
N GLU A 176 16.03 9.56 -13.86
CA GLU A 176 16.35 9.24 -15.27
C GLU A 176 15.08 9.06 -16.10
N TRP A 177 14.06 8.39 -15.54
CA TRP A 177 12.75 8.19 -16.16
C TRP A 177 12.02 9.51 -16.36
N GLU A 178 12.03 10.40 -15.37
CA GLU A 178 11.31 11.68 -15.46
C GLU A 178 12.03 12.77 -16.28
N ASP A 179 13.34 12.67 -16.48
CA ASP A 179 14.11 13.57 -17.36
C ASP A 179 13.97 13.18 -18.84
N ALA A 180 13.58 11.93 -19.14
CA ALA A 180 13.25 11.45 -20.47
C ALA A 180 11.82 11.85 -20.93
N ARG A 181 11.40 13.10 -20.69
CA ARG A 181 10.15 13.64 -21.23
C ARG A 181 10.29 13.85 -22.75
N PHE A 182 9.89 12.82 -23.50
CA PHE A 182 9.83 12.88 -24.95
C PHE A 182 8.80 13.91 -25.40
N LEU A 183 9.24 14.91 -26.18
CA LEU A 183 8.32 15.75 -26.92
C LEU A 183 7.63 14.89 -27.99
N PRO A 184 6.30 15.03 -28.16
CA PRO A 184 5.60 14.34 -29.22
C PRO A 184 6.15 14.77 -30.59
N ASP A 185 6.38 13.80 -31.47
CA ASP A 185 6.83 14.06 -32.82
C ASP A 185 5.64 14.48 -33.68
N LEU A 186 5.38 15.79 -33.73
CA LEU A 186 4.29 16.39 -34.50
C LEU A 186 4.47 16.25 -36.03
N THR A 187 5.62 15.75 -36.51
CA THR A 187 5.86 15.55 -37.94
C THR A 187 5.14 14.33 -38.51
N GLN A 188 4.65 13.41 -37.66
CA GLN A 188 3.96 12.17 -38.04
C GLN A 188 2.43 12.21 -37.82
N ASP A 189 1.83 13.39 -37.67
CA ASP A 189 0.39 13.52 -37.43
C ASP A 189 -0.42 13.14 -38.68
N ASN A 190 -0.97 11.91 -38.67
CA ASN A 190 -1.87 11.40 -39.72
C ASN A 190 -3.35 11.71 -39.43
N GLY A 191 -3.67 12.46 -38.38
CA GLY A 191 -5.04 12.77 -37.95
C GLY A 191 -5.78 11.60 -37.27
N GLU A 192 -5.20 10.41 -37.25
CA GLU A 192 -5.71 9.24 -36.53
C GLU A 192 -5.32 9.36 -35.05
N ARG A 193 -6.31 9.51 -34.18
CA ARG A 193 -6.09 9.67 -32.72
C ARG A 193 -6.40 8.40 -31.94
N ASP A 194 -6.89 7.36 -32.59
CA ASP A 194 -7.18 6.08 -31.94
C ASP A 194 -5.87 5.34 -31.64
N ILE A 195 -5.75 4.82 -30.42
CA ILE A 195 -4.58 4.06 -29.98
C ILE A 195 -4.95 2.59 -29.98
N HIS A 196 -4.24 1.81 -30.80
CA HIS A 196 -4.35 0.36 -30.81
C HIS A 196 -2.98 -0.28 -30.78
N VAL A 197 -2.62 -0.84 -29.62
CA VAL A 197 -1.38 -1.60 -29.44
C VAL A 197 -1.73 -3.08 -29.26
N PRO A 198 -1.52 -3.92 -30.29
CA PRO A 198 -1.75 -5.36 -30.20
C PRO A 198 -0.60 -6.06 -29.46
N ARG A 199 -0.91 -7.05 -28.61
CA ARG A 199 0.05 -7.93 -27.90
C ARG A 199 1.05 -7.20 -26.99
N LEU A 200 0.52 -6.29 -26.19
CA LEU A 200 1.21 -5.61 -25.11
C LEU A 200 1.58 -6.59 -23.99
N THR A 201 2.88 -6.63 -23.65
CA THR A 201 3.44 -7.34 -22.51
C THR A 201 4.30 -6.36 -21.71
N ILE A 202 4.06 -6.24 -20.40
CA ILE A 202 4.81 -5.35 -19.51
C ILE A 202 5.42 -6.18 -18.39
N ASN A 203 6.75 -6.13 -18.30
CA ASN A 203 7.53 -6.74 -17.24
C ASN A 203 8.17 -5.62 -16.42
N PHE A 204 7.94 -5.63 -15.10
CA PHE A 204 8.51 -4.64 -14.19
C PHE A 204 9.15 -5.33 -12.99
N LYS A 205 10.42 -5.01 -12.71
CA LYS A 205 11.21 -5.56 -11.58
C LYS A 205 11.13 -7.10 -11.47
N GLY A 206 11.23 -7.80 -12.61
CA GLY A 206 11.17 -9.27 -12.69
C GLY A 206 9.79 -9.90 -12.51
N LYS A 207 8.72 -9.09 -12.37
CA LYS A 207 7.33 -9.54 -12.32
C LYS A 207 6.59 -9.13 -13.59
N THR A 208 5.93 -10.09 -14.23
CA THR A 208 5.03 -9.81 -15.35
C THR A 208 3.74 -9.20 -14.83
N LEU A 209 3.47 -7.94 -15.23
CA LEU A 209 2.26 -7.20 -14.85
C LEU A 209 1.15 -7.41 -15.88
N LEU A 210 1.51 -7.39 -17.16
CA LEU A 210 0.61 -7.62 -18.29
C LEU A 210 1.22 -8.65 -19.23
N SER A 211 0.42 -9.62 -19.68
CA SER A 211 0.85 -10.67 -20.62
C SER A 211 -0.10 -10.80 -21.81
N ASP A 212 0.44 -10.56 -23.01
CA ASP A 212 -0.25 -10.69 -24.31
C ASP A 212 -1.66 -10.05 -24.35
N THR A 213 -1.70 -8.75 -24.07
CA THR A 213 -2.95 -7.97 -24.01
C THR A 213 -3.08 -6.99 -25.15
N ALA A 214 -4.30 -6.51 -25.45
CA ALA A 214 -4.48 -5.43 -26.42
C ALA A 214 -4.87 -4.14 -25.71
N LEU A 215 -4.11 -3.06 -25.93
CA LEU A 215 -4.50 -1.71 -25.50
C LEU A 215 -5.33 -1.07 -26.62
N LYS A 216 -6.57 -0.69 -26.30
CA LYS A 216 -7.55 -0.10 -27.22
C LYS A 216 -8.14 1.15 -26.60
N ILE A 217 -7.74 2.31 -27.08
CA ILE A 217 -8.25 3.61 -26.65
C ILE A 217 -8.80 4.31 -27.89
N ILE A 218 -10.10 4.58 -27.88
CA ILE A 218 -10.79 5.24 -28.98
C ILE A 218 -10.91 6.74 -28.66
N SER A 219 -10.80 7.57 -29.69
CA SER A 219 -10.92 9.01 -29.56
C SER A 219 -12.27 9.47 -29.00
N GLY A 220 -12.22 10.45 -28.10
CA GLY A 220 -13.37 11.02 -27.41
C GLY A 220 -14.00 10.14 -26.33
N ARG A 221 -13.39 9.00 -25.98
CA ARG A 221 -13.85 8.13 -24.88
C ARG A 221 -13.10 8.39 -23.57
N ARG A 222 -13.79 8.13 -22.47
CA ARG A 222 -13.27 8.29 -21.10
C ARG A 222 -13.24 6.94 -20.42
N TYR A 223 -12.04 6.43 -20.19
CA TYR A 223 -11.80 5.09 -19.67
C TYR A 223 -11.54 5.14 -18.15
N GLY A 224 -12.26 4.33 -17.38
CA GLY A 224 -11.95 4.06 -15.98
C GLY A 224 -11.08 2.82 -15.84
N LEU A 225 -9.83 2.95 -15.37
CA LEU A 225 -8.93 1.82 -15.16
C LEU A 225 -9.05 1.30 -13.73
N ILE A 226 -9.52 0.06 -13.59
CA ILE A 226 -9.83 -0.57 -12.29
C ILE A 226 -9.04 -1.86 -12.13
N GLY A 227 -8.57 -2.12 -10.92
CA GLY A 227 -7.85 -3.34 -10.57
C GLY A 227 -7.34 -3.29 -9.14
N LYS A 228 -6.96 -4.46 -8.60
CA LYS A 228 -6.37 -4.60 -7.26
C LYS A 228 -5.07 -3.79 -7.14
N ASN A 229 -4.75 -3.30 -5.94
CA ASN A 229 -3.48 -2.61 -5.69
C ASN A 229 -2.29 -3.53 -5.99
N GLY A 230 -1.28 -2.96 -6.66
CA GLY A 230 -0.11 -3.72 -7.11
C GLY A 230 -0.36 -4.58 -8.34
N ALA A 231 -1.51 -4.46 -9.02
CA ALA A 231 -1.73 -5.07 -10.33
C ALA A 231 -0.94 -4.38 -11.47
N GLY A 232 -0.44 -3.15 -11.24
CA GLY A 232 0.37 -2.41 -12.23
C GLY A 232 -0.34 -1.24 -12.91
N LYS A 233 -1.40 -0.68 -12.32
CA LYS A 233 -2.17 0.47 -12.87
C LYS A 233 -1.28 1.70 -13.12
N THR A 234 -0.63 2.21 -12.07
CA THR A 234 0.33 3.33 -12.16
C THR A 234 1.46 3.02 -13.12
N THR A 235 2.03 1.81 -13.04
CA THR A 235 3.08 1.38 -13.96
C THR A 235 2.62 1.45 -15.42
N LEU A 236 1.43 0.93 -15.75
CA LEU A 236 0.88 1.03 -17.10
C LEU A 236 0.76 2.50 -17.55
N LEU A 237 0.27 3.39 -16.68
CA LEU A 237 0.18 4.82 -16.99
C LEU A 237 1.56 5.45 -17.26
N ARG A 238 2.59 5.09 -16.48
CA ARG A 238 3.99 5.52 -16.70
C ARG A 238 4.51 5.06 -18.06
N TYR A 239 4.35 3.78 -18.40
CA TYR A 239 4.80 3.26 -19.70
C TYR A 239 4.10 3.99 -20.87
N ILE A 240 2.82 4.35 -20.71
CA ILE A 240 2.09 5.14 -21.71
C ILE A 240 2.65 6.57 -21.79
N SER A 241 2.86 7.25 -20.66
CA SER A 241 3.30 8.65 -20.64
C SER A 241 4.70 8.86 -21.21
N HIS A 242 5.59 7.86 -21.12
CA HIS A 242 6.96 7.93 -21.62
C HIS A 242 7.12 7.38 -23.04
N TYR A 243 6.02 7.00 -23.73
CA TYR A 243 6.05 6.40 -25.07
C TYR A 243 6.93 5.14 -25.19
N GLU A 244 7.10 4.40 -24.10
CA GLU A 244 7.92 3.18 -24.07
C GLU A 244 7.19 1.97 -24.69
N LEU A 245 5.88 2.08 -24.90
CA LEU A 245 5.09 1.04 -25.51
C LEU A 245 5.39 0.92 -27.01
N GLU A 246 5.86 -0.25 -27.44
CA GLU A 246 6.07 -0.57 -28.85
C GLU A 246 4.76 -0.42 -29.64
N GLY A 247 4.79 0.37 -30.72
CA GLY A 247 3.62 0.62 -31.55
C GLY A 247 2.68 1.72 -31.04
N PHE A 248 3.05 2.45 -29.98
CA PHE A 248 2.28 3.60 -29.50
C PHE A 248 2.52 4.84 -30.38
N PRO A 249 1.46 5.56 -30.81
CA PRO A 249 1.58 6.75 -31.65
C PRO A 249 2.30 7.91 -30.92
N ARG A 250 3.37 8.44 -31.52
CA ARG A 250 4.21 9.50 -30.94
C ARG A 250 3.69 10.92 -31.16
N HIS A 251 2.69 11.11 -32.02
CA HIS A 251 2.09 12.42 -32.30
C HIS A 251 1.03 12.83 -31.27
N ILE A 252 0.55 11.90 -30.43
CA ILE A 252 -0.48 12.17 -29.41
C ILE A 252 0.16 12.86 -28.22
N ARG A 253 -0.33 14.04 -27.83
CA ARG A 253 0.14 14.72 -26.61
C ARG A 253 -0.45 14.04 -25.38
N ILE A 254 0.41 13.53 -24.51
CA ILE A 254 0.02 12.84 -23.27
C ILE A 254 0.44 13.69 -22.08
N GLN A 255 -0.45 13.81 -21.09
CA GLN A 255 -0.09 14.30 -19.76
C GLN A 255 -0.47 13.27 -18.72
N LEU A 256 0.50 12.91 -17.89
CA LEU A 256 0.26 12.14 -16.69
C LEU A 256 0.31 13.05 -15.46
N VAL A 257 -0.67 12.89 -14.58
CA VAL A 257 -0.69 13.50 -13.26
C VAL A 257 -0.46 12.37 -12.25
N GLU A 258 0.76 12.29 -11.71
CA GLU A 258 1.09 11.36 -10.64
C GLU A 258 1.23 12.05 -9.29
N GLN A 259 1.00 11.26 -8.24
CA GLN A 259 1.17 11.68 -6.85
C GLN A 259 2.62 12.09 -6.52
N GLU A 260 3.63 11.54 -7.20
CA GLU A 260 5.06 11.79 -6.95
C GLU A 260 5.61 13.00 -7.74
N SER A 261 5.08 13.31 -8.93
CA SER A 261 5.53 14.45 -9.77
C SER A 261 5.29 15.81 -9.11
N ALA A 262 4.36 15.88 -8.14
CA ALA A 262 4.12 17.06 -7.30
C ALA A 262 5.33 17.46 -6.43
N SER A 263 6.31 16.57 -6.25
CA SER A 263 7.56 16.85 -5.53
C SER A 263 8.47 17.83 -6.29
N LYS A 264 8.42 17.89 -7.64
CA LYS A 264 9.23 18.81 -8.46
C LYS A 264 8.80 20.27 -8.35
N LEU A 265 7.51 20.55 -8.11
CA LEU A 265 7.01 21.91 -7.83
C LEU A 265 7.66 22.53 -6.57
N SER A 266 8.31 21.72 -5.72
CA SER A 266 8.91 22.20 -4.46
C SER A 266 10.16 23.07 -4.64
N LYS A 267 10.76 23.12 -5.84
CA LYS A 267 12.00 23.86 -6.09
C LYS A 267 11.80 25.18 -6.84
N GLU A 268 10.61 25.46 -7.36
CA GLU A 268 10.35 26.68 -8.13
C GLU A 268 9.86 27.84 -7.23
N GLU A 269 10.51 29.00 -7.33
CA GLU A 269 10.12 30.24 -6.62
C GLU A 269 8.95 30.97 -7.29
N ARG A 270 8.43 30.44 -8.40
CA ARG A 270 7.37 31.04 -9.21
C ARG A 270 6.02 30.99 -8.50
N SER A 271 5.09 31.87 -8.92
CA SER A 271 3.72 31.84 -8.42
C SER A 271 2.99 30.58 -8.85
N VAL A 272 1.95 30.17 -8.12
CA VAL A 272 1.14 28.99 -8.48
C VAL A 272 0.51 29.17 -9.86
N LEU A 273 0.03 30.37 -10.15
CA LEU A 273 -0.52 30.73 -11.46
C LEU A 273 0.52 30.56 -12.58
N ASP A 274 1.74 31.06 -12.38
CA ASP A 274 2.82 30.93 -13.37
C ASP A 274 3.19 29.48 -13.62
N VAL A 275 3.16 28.64 -12.59
CA VAL A 275 3.43 27.19 -12.74
C VAL A 275 2.36 26.52 -13.59
N VAL A 276 1.08 26.86 -13.40
CA VAL A 276 -0.02 26.33 -14.22
C VAL A 276 0.10 26.82 -15.66
N LEU A 277 0.41 28.10 -15.87
CA LEU A 277 0.61 28.67 -17.21
C LEU A 277 1.84 28.07 -17.93
N ALA A 278 2.90 27.74 -17.17
CA ALA A 278 4.11 27.10 -17.67
C ALA A 278 3.93 25.61 -17.97
N ALA A 279 2.84 24.98 -17.50
CA ALA A 279 2.53 23.60 -17.83
C ALA A 279 2.27 23.41 -19.33
N ASP A 280 1.74 24.44 -20.00
CA ASP A 280 1.71 24.49 -21.46
C ASP A 280 3.08 24.88 -22.02
N TYR A 281 3.87 23.84 -22.32
CA TYR A 281 5.22 24.00 -22.85
C TYR A 281 5.22 24.66 -24.24
N GLU A 282 4.21 24.35 -25.08
CA GLU A 282 4.09 24.93 -26.43
C GLU A 282 3.93 26.45 -26.32
N ARG A 283 3.00 26.91 -25.47
CA ARG A 283 2.82 28.34 -25.20
C ARG A 283 4.09 28.98 -24.65
N THR A 284 4.76 28.33 -23.70
CA THR A 284 5.97 28.88 -23.06
C THR A 284 7.13 29.01 -24.05
N LEU A 285 7.30 28.02 -24.93
CA LEU A 285 8.32 28.02 -25.97
C LEU A 285 8.03 29.11 -27.01
N LEU A 286 6.79 29.23 -27.47
CA LEU A 286 6.37 30.25 -28.43
C LEU A 286 6.56 31.67 -27.88
N LEU A 287 6.22 31.93 -26.62
CA LEU A 287 6.45 33.22 -25.96
C LEU A 287 7.95 33.53 -25.76
N LYS A 288 8.77 32.49 -25.57
CA LYS A 288 10.23 32.65 -25.48
C LYS A 288 10.82 32.96 -26.85
N GLU A 289 10.41 32.22 -27.88
CA GLU A 289 10.80 32.43 -29.28
C GLU A 289 10.35 33.83 -29.75
N GLU A 290 9.13 34.27 -29.42
CA GLU A 290 8.64 35.63 -29.68
C GLU A 290 9.58 36.68 -29.06
N LYS A 291 9.93 36.54 -27.77
CA LYS A 291 10.83 37.48 -27.09
C LYS A 291 12.23 37.49 -27.69
N GLU A 292 12.77 36.34 -28.07
CA GLU A 292 14.08 36.23 -28.72
C GLU A 292 14.08 36.88 -30.11
N LEU A 293 13.03 36.65 -30.90
CA LEU A 293 12.85 37.27 -32.23
C LEU A 293 12.60 38.78 -32.15
N MET A 294 11.94 39.26 -31.09
CA MET A 294 11.73 40.69 -30.83
C MET A 294 12.98 41.39 -30.29
N ALA A 295 13.84 40.68 -29.56
CA ALA A 295 15.10 41.20 -29.02
C ALA A 295 16.25 41.16 -30.05
N GLY A 296 16.21 40.26 -31.02
CA GLY A 296 17.18 40.23 -32.11
C GLY A 296 16.95 41.35 -33.12
N GLU A 297 17.95 42.21 -33.35
CA GLU A 297 17.93 43.30 -34.35
C GLU A 297 17.99 42.81 -35.82
N ALA A 298 17.50 41.60 -36.13
CA ALA A 298 17.60 41.00 -37.44
C ALA A 298 16.33 41.26 -38.28
N SER A 299 16.31 42.41 -38.96
CA SER A 299 15.29 42.80 -39.95
C SER A 299 15.42 41.97 -41.26
N GLY A 300 14.90 40.75 -41.26
CA GLY A 300 14.77 39.92 -42.49
C GLY A 300 13.34 39.42 -42.72
N GLU A 301 12.93 39.24 -43.99
CA GLU A 301 11.58 38.75 -44.36
C GLU A 301 11.21 37.42 -43.65
N ASN A 302 12.18 36.53 -43.44
CA ASN A 302 12.00 35.27 -42.72
C ASN A 302 11.61 35.46 -41.24
N HIS A 303 12.08 36.53 -40.56
CA HIS A 303 11.71 36.80 -39.17
C HIS A 303 10.24 37.21 -39.06
N SER A 304 9.76 38.02 -40.01
CA SER A 304 8.36 38.45 -40.04
C SER A 304 7.40 37.29 -40.33
N ALA A 305 7.78 36.37 -41.21
CA ALA A 305 6.99 35.18 -41.53
C ALA A 305 6.89 34.23 -40.32
N ARG A 306 8.00 34.01 -39.60
CA ARG A 306 8.03 33.18 -38.40
C ARG A 306 7.25 33.81 -37.24
N LEU A 307 7.38 35.12 -37.00
CA LEU A 307 6.57 35.84 -36.01
C LEU A 307 5.07 35.74 -36.30
N LYS A 308 4.66 35.84 -37.57
CA LYS A 308 3.27 35.65 -37.96
C LYS A 308 2.77 34.23 -37.65
N GLU A 309 3.56 33.21 -37.96
CA GLU A 309 3.24 31.81 -37.63
C GLU A 309 3.09 31.60 -36.12
N ILE A 310 3.98 32.22 -35.32
CA ILE A 310 3.90 32.20 -33.85
C ILE A 310 2.63 32.88 -33.36
N TYR A 311 2.29 34.07 -33.86
CA TYR A 311 1.05 34.76 -33.49
C TYR A 311 -0.20 33.97 -33.88
N ASP A 312 -0.24 33.42 -35.09
CA ASP A 312 -1.35 32.56 -35.53
C ASP A 312 -1.50 31.32 -34.61
N ARG A 313 -0.37 30.75 -34.16
CA ARG A 313 -0.38 29.62 -33.21
C ARG A 313 -0.77 30.03 -31.79
N LEU A 314 -0.33 31.19 -31.29
CA LEU A 314 -0.72 31.72 -29.97
C LEU A 314 -2.21 32.05 -29.90
N VAL A 315 -2.78 32.54 -31.01
CA VAL A 315 -4.23 32.75 -31.14
C VAL A 315 -4.98 31.42 -31.12
N ASN A 316 -4.49 30.39 -31.83
CA ASN A 316 -5.10 29.06 -31.82
C ASN A 316 -5.07 28.37 -30.43
N ILE A 317 -4.13 28.74 -29.56
CA ILE A 317 -4.01 28.22 -28.19
C ILE A 317 -4.81 29.08 -27.18
N ASP A 318 -5.48 30.14 -27.66
CA ASP A 318 -6.20 31.11 -26.84
C ASP A 318 -5.31 31.69 -25.72
N SER A 319 -4.08 32.11 -26.08
CA SER A 319 -3.09 32.62 -25.12
C SER A 319 -3.58 33.86 -24.37
N ASP A 320 -4.43 34.69 -24.99
CA ASP A 320 -4.98 35.92 -24.38
C ASP A 320 -5.97 35.61 -23.24
N THR A 321 -6.70 34.50 -23.30
CA THR A 321 -7.62 34.07 -22.24
C THR A 321 -6.97 33.12 -21.24
N ALA A 322 -5.71 32.75 -21.45
CA ALA A 322 -5.00 31.73 -20.67
C ALA A 322 -5.02 32.02 -19.17
N GLU A 323 -4.76 33.26 -18.76
CA GLU A 323 -4.75 33.63 -17.34
C GLU A 323 -6.14 33.47 -16.70
N SER A 324 -7.19 33.95 -17.37
CA SER A 324 -8.57 33.83 -16.88
C SER A 324 -9.00 32.36 -16.78
N ARG A 325 -8.61 31.52 -17.75
CA ARG A 325 -8.87 30.07 -17.73
C ARG A 325 -8.14 29.39 -16.58
N ALA A 326 -6.85 29.69 -16.40
CA ALA A 326 -6.04 29.14 -15.32
C ALA A 326 -6.61 29.52 -13.95
N ARG A 327 -6.98 30.79 -13.74
CA ARG A 327 -7.64 31.25 -12.51
C ARG A 327 -8.98 30.56 -12.28
N SER A 328 -9.80 30.37 -13.32
CA SER A 328 -11.07 29.64 -13.20
C SER A 328 -10.88 28.18 -12.76
N ILE A 329 -9.86 27.49 -13.29
CA ILE A 329 -9.54 26.10 -12.91
C ILE A 329 -9.05 26.05 -11.46
N LEU A 330 -8.15 26.95 -11.08
CA LEU A 330 -7.63 27.05 -9.70
C LEU A 330 -8.74 27.36 -8.69
N ASN A 331 -9.64 28.29 -9.02
CA ASN A 331 -10.82 28.60 -8.18
C ASN A 331 -11.76 27.39 -8.05
N GLY A 332 -11.95 26.64 -9.15
CA GLY A 332 -12.68 25.37 -9.14
C GLY A 332 -12.12 24.35 -8.14
N LEU A 333 -10.79 24.21 -8.13
CA LEU A 333 -10.03 23.35 -7.21
C LEU A 333 -9.86 23.92 -5.78
N GLN A 334 -10.57 25.01 -5.46
CA GLN A 334 -10.61 25.67 -4.16
C GLN A 334 -9.30 26.37 -3.75
N PHE A 335 -8.51 26.87 -4.70
CA PHE A 335 -7.41 27.77 -4.37
C PHE A 335 -7.96 29.16 -3.98
N PRO A 336 -7.62 29.68 -2.79
CA PRO A 336 -7.93 31.06 -2.46
C PRO A 336 -6.99 32.01 -3.20
N ASP A 337 -7.46 33.21 -3.55
CA ASP A 337 -6.74 34.16 -4.41
C ASP A 337 -5.31 34.47 -3.91
N HIS A 338 -5.14 34.62 -2.59
CA HIS A 338 -3.82 34.89 -1.98
C HIS A 338 -2.81 33.73 -2.14
N VAL A 339 -3.27 32.50 -2.36
CA VAL A 339 -2.41 31.34 -2.64
C VAL A 339 -2.10 31.24 -4.12
N VAL A 340 -3.02 31.65 -5.00
CA VAL A 340 -2.83 31.65 -6.46
C VAL A 340 -1.64 32.52 -6.85
N ASP A 341 -1.54 33.72 -6.27
CA ASP A 341 -0.43 34.64 -6.52
C ASP A 341 0.79 34.39 -5.61
N GLY A 342 0.68 33.44 -4.67
CA GLY A 342 1.73 33.06 -3.73
C GLY A 342 2.77 32.10 -4.32
N PRO A 343 3.92 31.89 -3.64
CA PRO A 343 4.99 31.02 -4.13
C PRO A 343 4.63 29.52 -4.02
N ALA A 344 4.86 28.77 -5.11
CA ALA A 344 4.54 27.34 -5.18
C ALA A 344 5.29 26.47 -4.14
N LYS A 345 6.49 26.90 -3.75
CA LYS A 345 7.32 26.23 -2.72
C LYS A 345 6.64 26.15 -1.34
N ALA A 346 5.81 27.14 -1.00
CA ALA A 346 5.11 27.20 0.29
C ALA A 346 3.89 26.26 0.37
N LEU A 347 3.49 25.65 -0.74
CA LEU A 347 2.36 24.73 -0.79
C LEU A 347 2.67 23.40 -0.09
N SER A 348 1.67 22.86 0.62
CA SER A 348 1.73 21.49 1.15
C SER A 348 1.55 20.46 0.03
N GLY A 349 1.84 19.18 0.29
CA GLY A 349 1.78 18.11 -0.72
C GLY A 349 0.43 18.02 -1.45
N GLY A 350 -0.69 18.13 -0.73
CA GLY A 350 -2.03 18.12 -1.34
C GLY A 350 -2.28 19.31 -2.25
N TRP A 351 -1.83 20.51 -1.87
CA TRP A 351 -1.91 21.69 -2.73
C TRP A 351 -1.04 21.55 -3.99
N ARG A 352 0.15 20.94 -3.87
CA ARG A 352 1.02 20.69 -5.04
C ARG A 352 0.39 19.72 -6.03
N MET A 353 -0.25 18.66 -5.54
CA MET A 353 -1.02 17.74 -6.38
C MET A 353 -2.16 18.47 -7.10
N ARG A 354 -2.87 19.37 -6.41
CA ARG A 354 -3.92 20.20 -7.02
C ARG A 354 -3.36 21.13 -8.09
N THR A 355 -2.16 21.71 -7.89
CA THR A 355 -1.51 22.54 -8.91
C THR A 355 -1.10 21.71 -10.13
N ALA A 356 -0.58 20.48 -9.94
CA ALA A 356 -0.25 19.58 -11.03
C ALA A 356 -1.50 19.17 -11.84
N LEU A 357 -2.59 18.86 -11.15
CA LEU A 357 -3.90 18.61 -11.76
C LEU A 357 -4.38 19.85 -12.54
N ALA A 358 -4.30 21.05 -11.95
CA ALA A 358 -4.66 22.30 -12.62
C ALA A 358 -3.86 22.53 -13.91
N GLY A 359 -2.55 22.28 -13.87
CA GLY A 359 -1.66 22.35 -15.03
C GLY A 359 -2.07 21.38 -16.14
N ALA A 360 -2.39 20.12 -15.79
CA ALA A 360 -2.83 19.13 -16.76
C ALA A 360 -4.19 19.46 -17.38
N LEU A 361 -5.15 19.95 -16.58
CA LEU A 361 -6.46 20.39 -17.06
C LEU A 361 -6.35 21.65 -17.94
N PHE A 362 -5.42 22.55 -17.62
CA PHE A 362 -5.14 23.75 -18.40
C PHE A 362 -4.52 23.43 -19.75
N MET A 363 -3.52 22.53 -19.78
CA MET A 363 -2.86 22.10 -21.02
C MET A 363 -3.82 21.39 -21.97
N SER A 364 -4.81 20.65 -21.44
CA SER A 364 -5.80 19.89 -22.22
C SER A 364 -5.13 18.94 -23.24
N PRO A 365 -4.36 17.93 -22.79
CA PRO A 365 -3.70 16.97 -23.68
C PRO A 365 -4.70 16.18 -24.53
N ASP A 366 -4.24 15.61 -25.65
CA ASP A 366 -5.04 14.72 -26.48
C ASP A 366 -5.39 13.41 -25.74
N LEU A 367 -4.48 12.95 -24.87
CA LEU A 367 -4.69 11.87 -23.90
C LEU A 367 -4.36 12.35 -22.49
N LEU A 368 -5.38 12.49 -21.63
CA LEU A 368 -5.22 12.82 -20.22
C LEU A 368 -5.14 11.54 -19.37
N LEU A 369 -4.08 11.39 -18.59
CA LEU A 369 -3.92 10.27 -17.66
C LEU A 369 -3.97 10.79 -16.22
N LEU A 370 -4.95 10.34 -15.45
CA LEU A 370 -5.14 10.72 -14.05
C LEU A 370 -4.95 9.49 -13.16
N ASP A 371 -3.95 9.51 -12.28
CA ASP A 371 -3.76 8.46 -11.27
C ASP A 371 -4.29 8.93 -9.90
N GLU A 372 -5.41 8.36 -9.47
CA GLU A 372 -6.09 8.63 -8.20
C GLU A 372 -6.27 10.13 -7.89
N PRO A 373 -6.93 10.91 -8.78
CA PRO A 373 -7.02 12.37 -8.63
C PRO A 373 -7.84 12.81 -7.40
N THR A 374 -8.69 11.94 -6.84
CA THR A 374 -9.63 12.25 -5.75
C THR A 374 -9.00 12.22 -4.36
N ASN A 375 -7.88 11.50 -4.14
CA ASN A 375 -7.33 11.20 -2.80
C ASN A 375 -6.90 12.43 -1.98
N HIS A 376 -6.61 13.57 -2.62
CA HIS A 376 -6.17 14.82 -1.96
C HIS A 376 -7.14 15.99 -2.21
N LEU A 377 -8.30 15.69 -2.76
CA LEU A 377 -9.35 16.65 -3.07
C LEU A 377 -10.43 16.62 -2.01
N ASP A 378 -10.91 17.82 -1.68
CA ASP A 378 -12.11 17.96 -0.88
C ASP A 378 -13.33 17.52 -1.67
N LEU A 379 -14.39 17.14 -0.96
CA LEU A 379 -15.68 16.82 -1.57
C LEU A 379 -16.13 17.90 -2.58
N GLU A 380 -15.97 19.18 -2.26
CA GLU A 380 -16.36 20.27 -3.18
C GLU A 380 -15.48 20.35 -4.43
N ALA A 381 -14.19 20.07 -4.31
CA ALA A 381 -13.25 20.06 -5.42
C ALA A 381 -13.46 18.81 -6.30
N VAL A 382 -13.76 17.66 -5.69
CA VAL A 382 -14.15 16.42 -6.39
C VAL A 382 -15.41 16.66 -7.23
N ILE A 383 -16.46 17.25 -6.63
CA ILE A 383 -17.71 17.55 -7.36
C ILE A 383 -17.47 18.49 -8.54
N TRP A 384 -16.62 19.51 -8.36
CA TRP A 384 -16.27 20.41 -9.46
C TRP A 384 -15.50 19.68 -10.55
N LEU A 385 -14.54 18.83 -10.17
CA LEU A 385 -13.75 18.03 -11.10
C LEU A 385 -14.63 17.04 -11.88
N GLU A 386 -15.60 16.39 -11.24
CA GLU A 386 -16.60 15.54 -11.91
C GLU A 386 -17.30 16.30 -13.04
N HIS A 387 -17.81 17.51 -12.74
CA HIS A 387 -18.53 18.32 -13.73
C HIS A 387 -17.61 18.87 -14.85
N TYR A 388 -16.36 19.16 -14.52
CA TYR A 388 -15.37 19.60 -15.50
C TYR A 388 -14.99 18.46 -16.45
N LEU A 389 -14.73 17.27 -15.91
CA LEU A 389 -14.33 16.10 -16.68
C LEU A 389 -15.46 15.46 -17.49
N ASP A 390 -16.72 15.59 -17.04
CA ASP A 390 -17.89 15.17 -17.83
C ASP A 390 -17.98 15.92 -19.17
N LYS A 391 -17.61 17.22 -19.16
CA LYS A 391 -17.55 18.07 -20.36
C LYS A 391 -16.25 17.93 -21.17
N TYR A 392 -15.33 17.08 -20.73
CA TYR A 392 -14.06 16.87 -21.42
C TYR A 392 -14.29 16.07 -22.71
N ASP A 393 -13.88 16.65 -23.84
CA ASP A 393 -14.13 16.16 -25.20
C ASP A 393 -12.98 15.30 -25.77
N LYS A 394 -11.81 15.33 -25.13
CA LYS A 394 -10.62 14.55 -25.51
C LYS A 394 -10.57 13.20 -24.78
N GLN A 395 -9.59 12.38 -25.14
CA GLN A 395 -9.41 11.05 -24.55
C GLN A 395 -8.88 11.16 -23.13
N MET A 396 -9.36 10.27 -22.26
CA MET A 396 -8.91 10.23 -20.88
C MET A 396 -8.86 8.80 -20.34
N ILE A 397 -7.86 8.51 -19.51
CA ILE A 397 -7.82 7.34 -18.65
C ILE A 397 -7.73 7.83 -17.20
N VAL A 398 -8.67 7.40 -16.37
CA VAL A 398 -8.66 7.70 -14.94
C VAL A 398 -8.56 6.42 -14.14
N VAL A 399 -7.57 6.36 -13.25
CA VAL A 399 -7.52 5.39 -12.17
C VAL A 399 -8.15 6.05 -10.95
N SER A 400 -9.20 5.44 -10.41
CA SER A 400 -9.82 5.91 -9.17
C SER A 400 -10.43 4.74 -8.41
N HIS A 401 -10.39 4.83 -7.09
CA HIS A 401 -11.14 3.93 -6.21
C HIS A 401 -12.54 4.46 -5.84
N ASP A 402 -12.93 5.66 -6.29
CA ASP A 402 -14.25 6.25 -6.03
C ASP A 402 -15.29 5.83 -7.09
N ARG A 403 -16.31 5.10 -6.63
CA ARG A 403 -17.42 4.59 -7.47
C ARG A 403 -18.26 5.70 -8.08
N ASN A 404 -18.55 6.75 -7.31
CA ASN A 404 -19.43 7.83 -7.76
C ASN A 404 -18.72 8.68 -8.81
N PHE A 405 -17.44 8.96 -8.58
CA PHE A 405 -16.59 9.66 -9.53
C PHE A 405 -16.46 8.89 -10.85
N LEU A 406 -16.17 7.58 -10.80
CA LEU A 406 -16.10 6.75 -12.01
C LEU A 406 -17.44 6.70 -12.75
N ASN A 407 -18.56 6.52 -12.04
CA ASN A 407 -19.89 6.53 -12.65
C ASN A 407 -20.24 7.87 -13.33
N ALA A 408 -19.81 8.99 -12.75
CA ALA A 408 -20.11 10.32 -13.30
C ALA A 408 -19.25 10.63 -14.54
N VAL A 409 -17.99 10.20 -14.55
CA VAL A 409 -17.01 10.65 -15.55
C VAL A 409 -16.77 9.65 -16.68
N THR A 410 -16.82 8.35 -16.41
CA THR A 410 -16.35 7.33 -17.36
C THR A 410 -17.45 6.81 -18.30
N THR A 411 -17.06 6.49 -19.54
CA THR A 411 -17.94 5.88 -20.55
C THR A 411 -17.69 4.39 -20.73
N ASP A 412 -16.46 3.97 -20.45
CA ASP A 412 -15.99 2.60 -20.59
C ASP A 412 -15.09 2.26 -19.39
N ILE A 413 -15.18 1.03 -18.90
CA ILE A 413 -14.33 0.53 -17.81
C ILE A 413 -13.32 -0.47 -18.37
N VAL A 414 -12.05 -0.23 -18.05
CA VAL A 414 -10.94 -1.16 -18.30
C VAL A 414 -10.63 -1.87 -17.00
N TYR A 415 -10.93 -3.16 -16.95
CA TYR A 415 -10.66 -3.99 -15.79
C TYR A 415 -9.37 -4.78 -15.98
N LEU A 416 -8.41 -4.51 -15.11
CA LEU A 416 -7.11 -5.16 -15.02
C LEU A 416 -7.22 -6.35 -14.05
N THR A 417 -7.35 -7.55 -14.62
CA THR A 417 -7.42 -8.80 -13.86
C THR A 417 -6.60 -9.89 -14.54
N GLN A 418 -5.97 -10.77 -13.74
CA GLN A 418 -5.18 -11.90 -14.25
C GLN A 418 -4.13 -11.50 -15.31
N GLN A 419 -3.44 -10.37 -15.10
CA GLN A 419 -2.46 -9.80 -16.04
C GLN A 419 -3.04 -9.44 -17.42
N LYS A 420 -4.37 -9.29 -17.52
CA LYS A 420 -5.07 -8.95 -18.76
C LYS A 420 -5.95 -7.72 -18.62
N LEU A 421 -6.06 -6.98 -19.73
CA LEU A 421 -6.97 -5.84 -19.85
C LEU A 421 -8.28 -6.29 -20.51
N THR A 422 -9.38 -6.15 -19.77
CA THR A 422 -10.73 -6.46 -20.24
C THR A 422 -11.56 -5.18 -20.32
N TYR A 423 -12.29 -5.00 -21.42
CA TYR A 423 -13.04 -3.76 -21.70
C TYR A 423 -14.53 -4.00 -21.53
N TYR A 424 -15.17 -3.14 -20.74
CA TYR A 424 -16.61 -3.12 -20.52
C TYR A 424 -17.15 -1.77 -20.98
N LYS A 425 -18.25 -1.81 -21.74
CA LYS A 425 -18.95 -0.60 -22.19
C LYS A 425 -19.99 -0.20 -21.14
N GLY A 426 -20.02 1.06 -20.75
CA GLY A 426 -20.95 1.58 -19.75
C GLY A 426 -20.26 2.13 -18.51
N ASP A 427 -21.09 2.58 -17.58
CA ASP A 427 -20.67 3.10 -16.27
C ASP A 427 -20.14 1.99 -15.34
N TYR A 428 -19.60 2.40 -14.19
CA TYR A 428 -19.09 1.46 -13.18
C TYR A 428 -20.18 0.51 -12.67
N ASN A 429 -21.41 0.99 -12.49
CA ASN A 429 -22.54 0.16 -12.04
C ASN A 429 -22.88 -0.95 -13.05
N THR A 430 -22.88 -0.64 -14.35
CA THR A 430 -23.11 -1.63 -15.40
C THR A 430 -21.98 -2.65 -15.44
N PHE A 431 -20.74 -2.20 -15.28
CA PHE A 431 -19.57 -3.08 -15.14
C PHE A 431 -19.73 -4.02 -13.94
N GLU A 432 -20.05 -3.50 -12.76
CA GLU A 432 -20.21 -4.29 -11.53
C GLU A 432 -21.31 -5.34 -11.69
N ASN A 433 -22.48 -4.96 -12.20
CA ASN A 433 -23.58 -5.90 -12.43
C ASN A 433 -23.20 -6.99 -13.44
N THR A 434 -22.51 -6.63 -14.53
CA THR A 434 -22.06 -7.57 -15.55
C THR A 434 -21.01 -8.53 -14.98
N MET A 435 -20.07 -8.01 -14.18
CA MET A 435 -19.07 -8.80 -13.48
C MET A 435 -19.70 -9.80 -12.52
N LYS A 436 -20.65 -9.34 -11.69
CA LYS A 436 -21.39 -10.20 -10.75
C LYS A 436 -22.16 -11.31 -11.45
N GLU A 437 -22.82 -10.99 -12.56
CA GLU A 437 -23.54 -12.00 -13.33
C GLU A 437 -22.58 -13.00 -13.99
N ASN A 438 -21.46 -12.55 -14.55
CA ASN A 438 -20.42 -13.43 -15.09
C ASN A 438 -19.84 -14.35 -14.01
N LEU A 439 -19.53 -13.82 -12.83
CA LEU A 439 -19.02 -14.61 -11.70
C LEU A 439 -20.06 -15.64 -11.23
N ARG A 440 -21.34 -15.24 -11.14
CA ARG A 440 -22.44 -16.15 -10.79
C ARG A 440 -22.62 -17.26 -11.82
N GLN A 441 -22.46 -16.95 -13.11
CA GLN A 441 -22.50 -17.93 -14.19
C GLN A 441 -21.31 -18.90 -14.12
N GLN A 442 -20.11 -18.38 -13.86
CA GLN A 442 -18.91 -19.20 -13.65
C GLN A 442 -19.07 -20.12 -12.45
N ARG A 443 -19.56 -19.62 -11.31
CA ARG A 443 -19.81 -20.44 -10.10
C ARG A 443 -20.83 -21.54 -10.35
N LYS A 444 -21.95 -21.24 -11.01
CA LYS A 444 -22.93 -22.26 -11.41
C LYS A 444 -22.33 -23.31 -12.35
N ALA A 445 -21.48 -22.89 -13.30
CA ALA A 445 -20.82 -23.80 -14.22
C ALA A 445 -19.80 -24.70 -13.49
N TYR A 446 -19.03 -24.13 -12.58
CA TYR A 446 -18.10 -24.83 -11.69
C TYR A 446 -18.84 -25.84 -10.81
N ASP A 447 -19.87 -25.42 -10.08
CA ASP A 447 -20.67 -26.30 -9.21
C ASP A 447 -21.31 -27.46 -10.02
N ALA A 448 -21.85 -27.16 -11.20
CA ALA A 448 -22.40 -28.17 -12.09
C ALA A 448 -21.32 -29.16 -12.61
N GLN A 449 -20.10 -28.68 -12.84
CA GLN A 449 -18.97 -29.53 -13.21
C GLN A 449 -18.49 -30.39 -12.04
N GLN A 450 -18.38 -29.83 -10.84
CA GLN A 450 -18.04 -30.57 -9.62
C GLN A 450 -19.07 -31.64 -9.28
N MET A 451 -20.37 -31.34 -9.40
CA MET A 451 -21.43 -32.34 -9.24
C MET A 451 -21.32 -33.47 -10.27
N LYS A 452 -20.99 -33.15 -11.53
CA LYS A 452 -20.76 -34.16 -12.58
C LYS A 452 -19.53 -35.03 -12.27
N ILE A 453 -18.44 -34.42 -11.81
CA ILE A 453 -17.22 -35.12 -11.38
C ILE A 453 -17.55 -36.06 -10.22
N HIS A 454 -18.22 -35.57 -9.18
CA HIS A 454 -18.63 -36.35 -8.01
C HIS A 454 -19.54 -37.52 -8.40
N HIS A 455 -20.59 -37.29 -9.21
CA HIS A 455 -21.49 -38.36 -9.66
C HIS A 455 -20.76 -39.41 -10.52
N MET A 456 -19.78 -39.01 -11.34
CA MET A 456 -18.96 -39.94 -12.10
C MET A 456 -18.03 -40.76 -11.19
N GLN A 457 -17.43 -40.14 -10.17
CA GLN A 457 -16.61 -40.82 -9.17
C GLN A 457 -17.44 -41.85 -8.37
N GLU A 458 -18.60 -41.46 -7.83
CA GLU A 458 -19.51 -42.39 -7.13
C GLU A 458 -19.92 -43.58 -8.01
N PHE A 459 -20.22 -43.32 -9.29
CA PHE A 459 -20.57 -44.38 -10.24
C PHE A 459 -19.40 -45.35 -10.48
N ILE A 460 -18.19 -44.82 -10.64
CA ILE A 460 -16.98 -45.62 -10.80
C ILE A 460 -16.76 -46.49 -9.56
N GLU A 461 -16.88 -45.93 -8.36
CA GLU A 461 -16.70 -46.66 -7.09
C GLU A 461 -17.75 -47.75 -6.90
N ARG A 462 -19.04 -47.43 -7.07
CA ARG A 462 -20.14 -48.39 -6.88
C ARG A 462 -20.10 -49.56 -7.86
N PHE A 463 -19.64 -49.32 -9.10
CA PHE A 463 -19.64 -50.35 -10.15
C PHE A 463 -18.25 -50.90 -10.49
N ARG A 464 -17.20 -50.52 -9.75
CA ARG A 464 -15.82 -51.00 -9.94
C ARG A 464 -15.71 -52.52 -9.88
N ALA A 465 -16.50 -53.16 -9.02
CA ALA A 465 -16.47 -54.60 -8.78
C ALA A 465 -17.41 -55.42 -9.68
N ASN A 466 -18.24 -54.77 -10.53
CA ASN A 466 -19.27 -55.47 -11.30
C ASN A 466 -18.87 -55.69 -12.77
N ALA A 467 -18.49 -56.93 -13.11
CA ALA A 467 -17.94 -57.29 -14.42
C ALA A 467 -18.85 -56.96 -15.62
N LYS A 468 -20.19 -56.98 -15.46
CA LYS A 468 -21.13 -56.68 -16.55
C LYS A 468 -21.17 -55.20 -16.95
N LYS A 469 -20.74 -54.29 -16.07
CA LYS A 469 -20.74 -52.84 -16.32
C LYS A 469 -19.33 -52.25 -16.53
N ALA A 470 -18.30 -53.11 -16.58
CA ALA A 470 -16.90 -52.73 -16.82
C ALA A 470 -16.66 -51.79 -18.03
N PRO A 471 -17.24 -52.02 -19.23
CA PRO A 471 -17.02 -51.11 -20.36
C PRO A 471 -17.61 -49.71 -20.14
N LEU A 472 -18.74 -49.61 -19.42
CA LEU A 472 -19.37 -48.34 -19.07
C LEU A 472 -18.57 -47.57 -18.01
N VAL A 473 -17.98 -48.27 -17.04
CA VAL A 473 -17.06 -47.69 -16.05
C VAL A 473 -15.80 -47.17 -16.74
N GLN A 474 -15.19 -47.94 -17.66
CA GLN A 474 -14.01 -47.49 -18.41
C GLN A 474 -14.30 -46.24 -19.27
N SER A 475 -15.48 -46.15 -19.89
CA SER A 475 -15.90 -44.94 -20.61
C SER A 475 -16.02 -43.72 -19.69
N ARG A 476 -16.57 -43.89 -18.49
CA ARG A 476 -16.68 -42.81 -17.48
C ARG A 476 -15.33 -42.41 -16.89
N VAL A 477 -14.40 -43.35 -16.70
CA VAL A 477 -13.02 -43.07 -16.28
C VAL A 477 -12.30 -42.21 -17.34
N LYS A 478 -12.43 -42.55 -18.63
CA LYS A 478 -11.85 -41.74 -19.71
C LYS A 478 -12.49 -40.35 -19.82
N ALA A 479 -13.81 -40.27 -19.63
CA ALA A 479 -14.51 -38.97 -19.61
C ALA A 479 -14.07 -38.11 -18.42
N LEU A 480 -13.87 -38.71 -17.25
CA LEU A 480 -13.35 -38.03 -16.05
C LEU A 480 -11.92 -37.52 -16.28
N ASP A 481 -11.03 -38.36 -16.82
CA ASP A 481 -9.63 -37.99 -17.11
C ASP A 481 -9.57 -36.86 -18.16
N LYS A 482 -10.46 -36.87 -19.17
CA LYS A 482 -10.57 -35.77 -20.14
C LYS A 482 -10.98 -34.45 -19.47
N ILE A 483 -11.97 -34.49 -18.58
CA ILE A 483 -12.45 -33.30 -17.87
C ILE A 483 -11.34 -32.74 -16.97
N LEU A 484 -10.64 -33.60 -16.22
CA LEU A 484 -9.58 -33.19 -15.30
C LEU A 484 -8.36 -32.57 -16.01
N ARG A 485 -8.03 -33.01 -17.22
CA ARG A 485 -6.85 -32.51 -17.95
C ARG A 485 -7.09 -31.26 -18.77
N ASN A 486 -8.25 -31.13 -19.42
CA ASN A 486 -8.44 -30.15 -20.49
C ASN A 486 -9.63 -29.20 -20.29
N GLU A 487 -10.59 -29.54 -19.42
CA GLU A 487 -11.85 -28.80 -19.32
C GLU A 487 -12.14 -28.34 -17.89
N LEU A 488 -11.20 -28.50 -16.94
CA LEU A 488 -11.40 -28.11 -15.55
C LEU A 488 -11.61 -26.59 -15.49
N ILE A 489 -12.79 -26.17 -15.03
CA ILE A 489 -13.07 -24.78 -14.75
C ILE A 489 -12.40 -24.46 -13.42
N ASP A 490 -11.59 -23.41 -13.40
CA ASP A 490 -10.98 -22.92 -12.17
C ASP A 490 -12.06 -22.53 -11.16
N GLU A 491 -11.78 -22.75 -9.88
CA GLU A 491 -12.68 -22.30 -8.82
C GLU A 491 -12.79 -20.77 -8.90
N PRO A 492 -14.02 -20.21 -9.02
CA PRO A 492 -14.17 -18.77 -9.06
C PRO A 492 -13.69 -18.16 -7.76
N GLU A 493 -12.85 -17.12 -7.82
CA GLU A 493 -12.46 -16.35 -6.63
C GLU A 493 -13.72 -15.88 -5.90
N ASP A 494 -13.82 -16.16 -4.60
CA ASP A 494 -14.99 -15.77 -3.80
C ASP A 494 -15.13 -14.24 -3.78
N GLU A 495 -16.34 -13.78 -4.11
CA GLU A 495 -16.78 -12.37 -4.20
C GLU A 495 -16.58 -11.58 -2.90
N HIS A 496 -16.31 -12.28 -1.78
CA HIS A 496 -16.09 -11.72 -0.44
C HIS A 496 -14.91 -12.39 0.30
N ALA A 497 -13.84 -12.75 -0.40
CA ALA A 497 -12.70 -13.42 0.23
C ALA A 497 -12.07 -12.60 1.39
N PHE A 498 -12.30 -11.29 1.43
CA PHE A 498 -11.83 -10.44 2.51
C PHE A 498 -12.96 -9.87 3.37
N ARG A 499 -13.09 -10.39 4.60
CA ARG A 499 -13.89 -9.78 5.66
C ARG A 499 -12.98 -9.25 6.75
N MET A 500 -13.08 -7.95 7.00
CA MET A 500 -12.45 -7.31 8.14
C MET A 500 -13.39 -7.45 9.34
N HIS A 501 -12.87 -7.81 10.51
CA HIS A 501 -13.69 -7.95 11.72
C HIS A 501 -13.17 -7.07 12.84
N PHE A 502 -14.03 -6.20 13.36
CA PHE A 502 -13.71 -5.33 14.48
C PHE A 502 -14.27 -5.95 15.77
N PRO A 503 -13.41 -6.27 16.74
CA PRO A 503 -13.86 -6.94 17.95
C PRO A 503 -14.80 -6.02 18.75
N PRO A 504 -15.89 -6.56 19.34
CA PRO A 504 -16.87 -5.75 20.06
C PRO A 504 -16.28 -5.22 21.38
N PRO A 505 -16.52 -3.94 21.71
CA PRO A 505 -16.06 -3.35 22.95
C PRO A 505 -16.94 -3.73 24.16
N GLU A 506 -16.38 -3.57 25.36
CA GLU A 506 -17.13 -3.65 26.61
C GLU A 506 -18.11 -2.47 26.75
N PRO A 507 -19.28 -2.66 27.39
CA PRO A 507 -20.23 -1.57 27.59
C PRO A 507 -19.68 -0.53 28.59
N LEU A 508 -19.76 0.76 28.24
CA LEU A 508 -19.47 1.89 29.12
C LEU A 508 -20.72 2.67 29.52
N GLY A 509 -20.67 3.27 30.72
CA GLY A 509 -21.64 4.26 31.17
C GLY A 509 -21.41 5.63 30.51
N ARG A 510 -22.50 6.38 30.31
CA ARG A 510 -22.49 7.77 29.83
C ARG A 510 -21.94 8.74 30.90
N PRO A 511 -21.40 9.90 30.51
CA PRO A 511 -21.08 10.34 29.15
C PRO A 511 -19.79 9.68 28.61
N ILE A 512 -19.72 9.46 27.30
CA ILE A 512 -18.53 8.87 26.67
C ILE A 512 -17.54 9.97 26.25
N ILE A 513 -17.94 10.83 25.32
CA ILE A 513 -17.25 12.09 25.03
C ILE A 513 -18.31 13.19 24.98
N ALA A 514 -18.10 14.26 25.75
CA ALA A 514 -18.93 15.46 25.73
C ALA A 514 -18.03 16.69 25.52
N VAL A 515 -18.31 17.46 24.48
CA VAL A 515 -17.63 18.69 24.09
C VAL A 515 -18.62 19.84 24.34
N GLU A 516 -18.27 20.76 25.24
CA GLU A 516 -19.15 21.85 25.68
C GLU A 516 -18.47 23.21 25.55
N GLY A 517 -19.03 24.09 24.70
CA GLY A 517 -18.58 25.47 24.52
C GLY A 517 -17.14 25.58 24.01
N VAL A 518 -16.65 24.57 23.28
CA VAL A 518 -15.24 24.47 22.94
C VAL A 518 -14.87 25.42 21.82
N SER A 519 -13.82 26.21 22.04
CA SER A 519 -13.23 27.08 21.03
C SER A 519 -11.73 26.80 20.92
N PHE A 520 -11.16 26.86 19.71
CA PHE A 520 -9.77 26.53 19.48
C PHE A 520 -9.07 27.48 18.50
N ARG A 521 -7.81 27.82 18.82
CA ARG A 521 -6.84 28.48 17.94
C ARG A 521 -5.44 27.91 18.20
N TYR A 522 -4.60 27.84 17.17
CA TYR A 522 -3.23 27.32 17.30
C TYR A 522 -2.28 28.24 18.06
N LYS A 523 -2.40 29.55 17.82
CA LYS A 523 -1.66 30.61 18.52
C LYS A 523 -2.65 31.66 19.04
N PRO A 524 -2.34 32.38 20.14
CA PRO A 524 -3.19 33.46 20.64
C PRO A 524 -3.52 34.51 19.56
N GLU A 525 -2.54 34.81 18.71
CA GLU A 525 -2.62 35.78 17.62
C GLU A 525 -3.29 35.22 16.34
N SER A 526 -3.41 33.89 16.21
CA SER A 526 -4.06 33.28 15.05
C SER A 526 -5.58 33.37 15.15
N PRO A 527 -6.30 33.43 14.02
CA PRO A 527 -7.76 33.38 14.00
C PRO A 527 -8.29 32.11 14.67
N LEU A 528 -9.51 32.19 15.21
CA LEU A 528 -10.21 31.01 15.72
C LEU A 528 -10.53 30.08 14.56
N LEU A 529 -10.26 28.78 14.75
CA LEU A 529 -10.67 27.75 13.80
C LEU A 529 -12.12 27.37 13.98
N PHE A 530 -12.58 27.32 15.23
CA PHE A 530 -13.98 27.15 15.58
C PHE A 530 -14.27 27.76 16.93
N HIS A 531 -15.51 28.22 17.11
CA HIS A 531 -16.00 28.80 18.36
C HIS A 531 -17.28 28.10 18.83
N ASP A 532 -17.45 28.02 20.15
CA ASP A 532 -18.69 27.56 20.81
C ASP A 532 -19.23 26.21 20.32
N VAL A 533 -18.35 25.21 20.23
CA VAL A 533 -18.70 23.87 19.72
C VAL A 533 -19.35 23.04 20.81
N HIS A 534 -20.54 22.51 20.51
CA HIS A 534 -21.28 21.57 21.34
C HIS A 534 -21.49 20.24 20.61
N MET A 535 -20.85 19.17 21.08
CA MET A 535 -20.88 17.87 20.41
C MET A 535 -20.79 16.73 21.43
N GLY A 536 -21.53 15.65 21.21
CA GLY A 536 -21.48 14.45 22.04
C GLY A 536 -21.26 13.20 21.19
N VAL A 537 -20.48 12.25 21.70
CA VAL A 537 -20.26 10.94 21.07
C VAL A 537 -20.67 9.85 22.05
N ASP A 538 -21.56 8.96 21.61
CA ASP A 538 -22.02 7.75 22.33
C ASP A 538 -21.45 6.46 21.69
N MET A 539 -21.63 5.30 22.34
CA MET A 539 -21.25 3.99 21.78
C MET A 539 -22.01 3.63 20.49
N SER A 540 -23.21 4.17 20.30
CA SER A 540 -24.00 3.94 19.09
C SER A 540 -23.84 5.06 18.06
N SER A 541 -23.06 6.09 18.35
CA SER A 541 -22.89 7.22 17.44
C SER A 541 -22.15 6.79 16.18
N ARG A 542 -22.62 7.30 15.04
CA ARG A 542 -22.06 7.14 13.70
C ARG A 542 -21.94 8.51 13.06
N ILE A 543 -20.81 9.17 13.30
CA ILE A 543 -20.64 10.58 12.98
C ILE A 543 -19.70 10.73 11.79
N GLY A 544 -20.17 11.38 10.73
CA GLY A 544 -19.37 11.86 9.61
C GLY A 544 -19.05 13.34 9.77
N ILE A 545 -17.78 13.71 9.77
CA ILE A 545 -17.31 15.09 9.83
C ILE A 545 -16.93 15.52 8.40
N LEU A 546 -17.58 16.56 7.90
CA LEU A 546 -17.43 17.12 6.57
C LEU A 546 -16.87 18.55 6.66
N GLY A 547 -16.23 19.01 5.59
CA GLY A 547 -15.70 20.38 5.50
C GLY A 547 -14.53 20.47 4.52
N VAL A 548 -14.20 21.69 4.11
CA VAL A 548 -13.06 21.97 3.22
C VAL A 548 -11.73 21.63 3.89
N ASN A 549 -10.68 21.38 3.11
CA ASN A 549 -9.37 21.07 3.66
C ASN A 549 -8.79 22.30 4.33
N GLY A 550 -8.19 22.10 5.49
CA GLY A 550 -7.74 23.21 6.34
C GLY A 550 -8.85 23.87 7.17
N SER A 551 -10.12 23.43 7.09
CA SER A 551 -11.20 23.91 7.98
C SER A 551 -11.01 23.55 9.46
N GLY A 552 -10.13 22.59 9.76
CA GLY A 552 -9.83 22.14 11.12
C GLY A 552 -10.49 20.81 11.52
N LYS A 553 -10.92 19.97 10.58
CA LYS A 553 -11.47 18.61 10.82
C LYS A 553 -10.57 17.75 11.74
N SER A 554 -9.31 17.56 11.35
CA SER A 554 -8.33 16.81 12.15
C SER A 554 -8.03 17.50 13.49
N THR A 555 -8.08 18.84 13.53
CA THR A 555 -7.93 19.62 14.76
C THR A 555 -9.08 19.38 15.72
N LEU A 556 -10.33 19.36 15.24
CA LEU A 556 -11.53 19.04 16.01
C LEU A 556 -11.44 17.63 16.59
N ILE A 557 -11.03 16.65 15.79
CA ILE A 557 -10.75 15.28 16.26
C ILE A 557 -9.72 15.30 17.40
N ASN A 558 -8.59 15.97 17.21
CA ASN A 558 -7.51 16.00 18.18
C ASN A 558 -7.91 16.69 19.50
N VAL A 559 -8.77 17.70 19.44
CA VAL A 559 -9.36 18.34 20.64
C VAL A 559 -10.34 17.39 21.34
N MET A 560 -11.20 16.70 20.57
CA MET A 560 -12.20 15.76 21.08
C MET A 560 -11.59 14.57 21.84
N ILE A 561 -10.46 14.06 21.36
CA ILE A 561 -9.73 12.93 21.99
C ILE A 561 -8.71 13.38 23.05
N GLY A 562 -8.59 14.69 23.31
CA GLY A 562 -7.70 15.25 24.33
C GLY A 562 -6.21 15.35 23.94
N LYS A 563 -5.85 15.16 22.66
CA LYS A 563 -4.47 15.39 22.18
C LYS A 563 -4.13 16.89 22.13
N LEU A 564 -5.11 17.74 21.84
CA LEU A 564 -4.99 19.20 21.87
C LEU A 564 -5.85 19.79 22.98
N ARG A 565 -5.32 20.80 23.68
CA ARG A 565 -6.07 21.54 24.69
C ARG A 565 -6.94 22.59 24.01
N ALA A 566 -8.22 22.59 24.35
CA ALA A 566 -9.14 23.66 23.94
C ALA A 566 -8.67 25.02 24.47
N SER A 567 -8.89 26.09 23.71
CA SER A 567 -8.60 27.46 24.15
C SER A 567 -9.64 27.96 25.15
N ASN A 568 -10.92 27.65 24.90
CA ASN A 568 -12.05 27.87 25.80
C ASN A 568 -12.97 26.63 25.78
N GLY A 569 -13.81 26.49 26.80
CA GLY A 569 -14.75 25.36 26.96
C GLY A 569 -14.12 24.14 27.63
N SER A 570 -14.87 23.04 27.68
CA SER A 570 -14.44 21.79 28.30
C SER A 570 -14.76 20.55 27.46
N VAL A 571 -13.83 19.61 27.46
CA VAL A 571 -14.01 18.27 26.89
C VAL A 571 -13.99 17.27 28.05
N THR A 572 -15.11 16.57 28.25
CA THR A 572 -15.27 15.55 29.29
C THR A 572 -15.27 14.17 28.64
N MET A 573 -14.39 13.28 29.11
CA MET A 573 -14.26 11.91 28.61
C MET A 573 -14.41 10.90 29.76
N ASN A 574 -14.97 9.73 29.49
CA ASN A 574 -15.00 8.65 30.47
C ASN A 574 -13.58 8.14 30.76
N PRO A 575 -13.13 8.01 32.03
CA PRO A 575 -11.78 7.54 32.35
C PRO A 575 -11.42 6.14 31.83
N ARG A 576 -12.41 5.27 31.62
CA ARG A 576 -12.22 3.92 31.05
C ARG A 576 -12.32 3.89 29.52
N LEU A 577 -12.55 5.04 28.89
CA LEU A 577 -12.67 5.14 27.44
C LEU A 577 -11.33 4.79 26.78
N ARG A 578 -11.41 3.92 25.77
CA ARG A 578 -10.29 3.60 24.89
C ARG A 578 -10.66 4.11 23.51
N VAL A 579 -9.92 5.11 23.03
CA VAL A 579 -10.10 5.66 21.69
C VAL A 579 -9.00 5.13 20.80
N ALA A 580 -9.40 4.56 19.68
CA ALA A 580 -8.54 4.23 18.57
C ALA A 580 -8.58 5.37 17.57
N THR A 581 -7.43 5.91 17.19
CA THR A 581 -7.34 6.82 16.04
C THR A 581 -6.77 6.06 14.85
N PHE A 582 -7.16 6.45 13.64
CA PHE A 582 -6.51 6.12 12.39
C PHE A 582 -6.35 7.44 11.64
N SER A 583 -5.12 7.87 11.40
CA SER A 583 -4.85 9.09 10.64
C SER A 583 -3.96 8.77 9.45
N GLN A 584 -3.91 9.65 8.46
CA GLN A 584 -3.02 9.52 7.30
C GLN A 584 -1.56 9.24 7.68
N HIS A 585 -1.07 9.80 8.80
CA HIS A 585 0.29 9.57 9.34
C HIS A 585 0.44 8.33 10.24
N HIS A 586 -0.59 7.51 10.43
CA HIS A 586 -0.47 6.32 11.29
C HIS A 586 0.47 5.27 10.70
N VAL A 587 0.58 5.20 9.37
CA VAL A 587 1.57 4.34 8.72
C VAL A 587 3.00 4.81 9.02
N ASP A 588 3.22 6.12 9.19
CA ASP A 588 4.52 6.71 9.55
C ASP A 588 4.92 6.39 11.00
N SER A 589 3.96 6.01 11.85
CA SER A 589 4.25 5.57 13.22
C SER A 589 4.76 4.13 13.31
N LEU A 590 4.65 3.35 12.23
CA LEU A 590 5.18 2.00 12.13
C LEU A 590 6.65 2.05 11.71
N ASP A 591 7.48 1.22 12.34
CA ASP A 591 8.85 1.04 11.92
C ASP A 591 8.87 0.22 10.62
N LEU A 592 9.10 0.92 9.50
CA LEU A 592 9.07 0.36 8.16
C LEU A 592 10.18 -0.68 7.92
N SER A 593 11.25 -0.65 8.72
CA SER A 593 12.35 -1.63 8.63
C SER A 593 11.95 -3.00 9.18
N LYS A 594 10.99 -3.04 10.11
CA LYS A 594 10.55 -4.24 10.82
C LYS A 594 9.31 -4.86 10.19
N SER A 595 9.07 -6.12 10.51
CA SER A 595 7.85 -6.82 10.08
C SER A 595 6.60 -6.35 10.85
N ALA A 596 5.41 -6.62 10.31
CA ALA A 596 4.16 -6.26 10.97
C ALA A 596 4.03 -6.94 12.36
N VAL A 597 4.44 -8.21 12.46
CA VAL A 597 4.44 -8.96 13.72
C VAL A 597 5.43 -8.36 14.73
N GLN A 598 6.63 -7.97 14.28
CA GLN A 598 7.64 -7.34 15.14
C GLN A 598 7.15 -5.98 15.67
N ASN A 599 6.56 -5.15 14.80
CA ASN A 599 5.95 -3.89 15.19
C ASN A 599 4.90 -4.10 16.29
N MET A 600 3.98 -5.07 16.12
CA MET A 600 2.98 -5.38 17.15
C MET A 600 3.61 -5.89 18.46
N LYS A 601 4.65 -6.72 18.38
CA LYS A 601 5.35 -7.24 19.57
C LYS A 601 6.03 -6.14 20.38
N GLU A 602 6.61 -5.14 19.74
CA GLU A 602 7.22 -3.98 20.40
C GLU A 602 6.17 -3.05 21.01
N MET A 603 5.05 -2.83 20.31
CA MET A 603 3.95 -2.01 20.80
C MET A 603 3.15 -2.66 21.94
N PHE A 604 3.09 -3.99 21.96
CA PHE A 604 2.32 -4.79 22.92
C PHE A 604 3.18 -5.94 23.48
N PRO A 605 4.14 -5.64 24.38
CA PRO A 605 4.96 -6.67 24.99
C PRO A 605 4.12 -7.62 25.86
N GLY A 606 4.52 -8.90 25.91
CA GLY A 606 3.87 -9.91 26.75
C GLY A 606 2.93 -10.89 26.02
N HIS A 607 2.85 -10.81 24.69
CA HIS A 607 2.06 -11.71 23.86
C HIS A 607 2.94 -12.56 22.92
N GLU A 608 2.45 -13.74 22.57
CA GLU A 608 3.14 -14.65 21.67
C GLU A 608 3.05 -14.19 20.19
N PRO A 609 4.10 -14.38 19.37
CA PRO A 609 4.10 -13.97 17.96
C PRO A 609 2.96 -14.60 17.15
N ASP A 610 2.52 -15.79 17.51
CA ASP A 610 1.46 -16.51 16.80
C ASP A 610 0.07 -15.88 17.03
N GLU A 611 -0.15 -15.24 18.19
CA GLU A 611 -1.38 -14.48 18.44
C GLU A 611 -1.46 -13.28 17.50
N PHE A 612 -0.34 -12.56 17.32
CA PHE A 612 -0.27 -11.45 16.38
C PHE A 612 -0.44 -11.90 14.94
N ARG A 613 0.13 -13.04 14.54
CA ARG A 613 -0.09 -13.62 13.21
C ARG A 613 -1.56 -13.98 12.97
N SER A 614 -2.21 -14.61 13.95
CA SER A 614 -3.63 -14.95 13.86
C SER A 614 -4.50 -13.70 13.72
N HIS A 615 -4.20 -12.65 14.49
CA HIS A 615 -4.92 -11.37 14.41
C HIS A 615 -4.69 -10.65 13.08
N LEU A 616 -3.44 -10.56 12.61
CA LEU A 616 -3.11 -10.01 11.28
C LEU A 616 -3.78 -10.81 10.16
N GLY A 617 -3.94 -12.13 10.32
CA GLY A 617 -4.69 -12.97 9.40
C GLY A 617 -6.14 -12.53 9.18
N ARG A 618 -6.80 -11.98 10.22
CA ARG A 618 -8.17 -11.41 10.11
C ARG A 618 -8.23 -10.16 9.23
N PHE A 619 -7.09 -9.50 9.05
CA PHE A 619 -6.92 -8.36 8.13
C PHE A 619 -6.29 -8.79 6.80
N ASN A 620 -6.30 -10.10 6.49
CA ASN A 620 -5.75 -10.71 5.28
C ASN A 620 -4.25 -10.37 5.07
N LEU A 621 -3.53 -10.36 6.19
CA LEU A 621 -2.07 -10.28 6.27
C LEU A 621 -1.57 -11.60 6.85
N SER A 622 -1.66 -12.68 6.06
CA SER A 622 -1.28 -14.03 6.46
C SER A 622 0.06 -14.47 5.85
N GLY A 623 0.62 -15.54 6.41
CA GLY A 623 1.84 -16.19 5.89
C GLY A 623 3.06 -15.27 5.85
N GLU A 624 3.72 -15.22 4.70
CA GLU A 624 4.95 -14.43 4.51
C GLU A 624 4.73 -12.92 4.63
N LEU A 625 3.54 -12.41 4.30
CA LEU A 625 3.26 -10.97 4.33
C LEU A 625 3.36 -10.40 5.75
N ALA A 626 3.04 -11.19 6.78
CA ALA A 626 3.15 -10.77 8.17
C ALA A 626 4.61 -10.69 8.66
N ILE A 627 5.51 -11.44 8.03
CA ILE A 627 6.93 -11.57 8.42
C ILE A 627 7.82 -10.67 7.55
N LYS A 628 7.35 -10.27 6.36
CA LYS A 628 8.05 -9.33 5.48
C LYS A 628 8.16 -7.93 6.13
N PRO A 629 9.26 -7.20 5.88
CA PRO A 629 9.42 -5.82 6.34
C PRO A 629 8.28 -4.93 5.84
N THR A 630 7.75 -4.08 6.72
CA THR A 630 6.58 -3.23 6.46
C THR A 630 6.82 -2.26 5.29
N ARG A 631 8.08 -1.85 5.02
CA ARG A 631 8.44 -1.02 3.86
C ARG A 631 8.04 -1.65 2.52
N THR A 632 8.12 -2.97 2.41
CA THR A 632 7.83 -3.72 1.17
C THR A 632 6.35 -3.91 0.90
N LEU A 633 5.50 -3.67 1.90
CA LEU A 633 4.06 -3.77 1.77
C LEU A 633 3.50 -2.62 0.93
N SER A 634 2.44 -2.89 0.17
CA SER A 634 1.70 -1.85 -0.54
C SER A 634 1.02 -0.87 0.43
N GLY A 635 0.64 0.33 -0.03
CA GLY A 635 -0.07 1.31 0.80
C GLY A 635 -1.35 0.73 1.43
N GLY A 636 -2.12 -0.04 0.68
CA GLY A 636 -3.30 -0.75 1.19
C GLY A 636 -2.96 -1.81 2.25
N GLN A 637 -1.89 -2.58 2.05
CA GLN A 637 -1.42 -3.55 3.05
C GLN A 637 -0.92 -2.88 4.33
N LYS A 638 -0.18 -1.76 4.21
CA LYS A 638 0.25 -0.94 5.36
C LYS A 638 -0.94 -0.41 6.15
N SER A 639 -1.98 0.06 5.46
CA SER A 639 -3.22 0.52 6.10
C SER A 639 -3.94 -0.61 6.84
N ARG A 640 -3.97 -1.83 6.27
CA ARG A 640 -4.49 -3.03 6.95
C ARG A 640 -3.69 -3.37 8.22
N VAL A 641 -2.36 -3.22 8.22
CA VAL A 641 -1.54 -3.37 9.44
C VAL A 641 -1.97 -2.32 10.48
N GLY A 642 -2.18 -1.07 10.05
CA GLY A 642 -2.68 0.00 10.92
C GLY A 642 -4.03 -0.34 11.56
N PHE A 643 -4.99 -0.87 10.80
CA PHE A 643 -6.28 -1.32 11.35
C PHE A 643 -6.12 -2.50 12.33
N ALA A 644 -5.20 -3.44 12.05
CA ALA A 644 -4.92 -4.55 12.96
C ALA A 644 -4.32 -4.06 14.29
N VAL A 645 -3.36 -3.14 14.25
CA VAL A 645 -2.75 -2.52 15.43
C VAL A 645 -3.79 -1.75 16.25
N MET A 646 -4.65 -0.99 15.58
CA MET A 646 -5.69 -0.18 16.20
C MET A 646 -6.72 -1.03 16.96
N THR A 647 -7.14 -2.16 16.36
CA THR A 647 -8.17 -3.04 16.92
C THR A 647 -7.66 -3.94 18.05
N TRP A 648 -6.34 -4.11 18.20
CA TRP A 648 -5.75 -4.94 19.25
C TRP A 648 -6.15 -4.50 20.67
N ARG A 649 -6.27 -3.19 20.91
CA ARG A 649 -6.63 -2.62 22.22
C ARG A 649 -8.14 -2.63 22.53
N LEU A 650 -8.96 -3.30 21.72
CA LEU A 650 -10.42 -3.34 21.88
C LEU A 650 -11.01 -1.93 22.12
N PRO A 651 -10.86 -1.00 21.16
CA PRO A 651 -11.30 0.38 21.34
C PRO A 651 -12.82 0.46 21.48
N HIS A 652 -13.28 1.41 22.29
CA HIS A 652 -14.72 1.69 22.45
C HIS A 652 -15.21 2.72 21.45
N VAL A 653 -14.33 3.66 21.06
CA VAL A 653 -14.58 4.63 19.99
C VAL A 653 -13.46 4.54 18.98
N VAL A 654 -13.82 4.47 17.70
CA VAL A 654 -12.89 4.47 16.57
C VAL A 654 -13.04 5.80 15.85
N VAL A 655 -11.92 6.49 15.67
CA VAL A 655 -11.84 7.76 14.94
C VAL A 655 -10.99 7.54 13.70
N LEU A 656 -11.57 7.73 12.53
CA LEU A 656 -10.93 7.51 11.23
C LEU A 656 -10.82 8.85 10.50
N ASP A 657 -9.59 9.28 10.20
CA ASP A 657 -9.29 10.49 9.43
C ASP A 657 -8.76 10.08 8.04
N GLU A 658 -9.60 10.23 7.02
CA GLU A 658 -9.43 9.78 5.64
C GLU A 658 -9.02 8.30 5.51
N PRO A 659 -9.84 7.35 6.02
CA PRO A 659 -9.49 5.93 6.03
C PRO A 659 -9.46 5.28 4.64
N THR A 660 -10.13 5.87 3.66
CA THR A 660 -10.25 5.34 2.28
C THR A 660 -8.99 5.60 1.45
N ASN A 661 -8.09 6.46 1.92
CA ASN A 661 -6.86 6.78 1.21
C ASN A 661 -5.98 5.53 1.04
N HIS A 662 -5.54 5.28 -0.20
CA HIS A 662 -4.69 4.14 -0.56
C HIS A 662 -5.32 2.75 -0.35
N LEU A 663 -6.64 2.66 -0.12
CA LEU A 663 -7.36 1.39 -0.02
C LEU A 663 -7.99 0.99 -1.36
N ASP A 664 -7.97 -0.31 -1.64
CA ASP A 664 -8.74 -0.88 -2.74
C ASP A 664 -10.24 -0.86 -2.46
N MET A 665 -11.06 -0.85 -3.51
CA MET A 665 -12.53 -0.95 -3.41
C MET A 665 -12.96 -2.16 -2.55
N GLU A 666 -12.34 -3.33 -2.73
CA GLU A 666 -12.62 -4.54 -1.93
C GLU A 666 -12.30 -4.32 -0.43
N THR A 667 -11.27 -3.55 -0.12
CA THR A 667 -10.87 -3.26 1.26
C THR A 667 -11.78 -2.22 1.89
N ILE A 668 -12.25 -1.25 1.10
CA ILE A 668 -13.22 -0.24 1.51
C ILE A 668 -14.55 -0.91 1.87
N ASP A 669 -15.06 -1.82 1.03
CA ASP A 669 -16.29 -2.57 1.33
C ASP A 669 -16.14 -3.41 2.61
N ALA A 670 -15.02 -4.12 2.76
CA ALA A 670 -14.74 -4.90 3.97
C ALA A 670 -14.68 -4.02 5.23
N LEU A 671 -14.13 -2.80 5.12
CA LEU A 671 -14.11 -1.83 6.21
C LEU A 671 -15.51 -1.28 6.53
N ILE A 672 -16.32 -0.99 5.52
CA ILE A 672 -17.72 -0.56 5.69
C ILE A 672 -18.50 -1.63 6.47
N ASP A 673 -18.38 -2.89 6.07
CA ASP A 673 -19.07 -4.00 6.74
C ASP A 673 -18.57 -4.17 8.19
N ALA A 674 -17.26 -4.06 8.43
CA ALA A 674 -16.69 -4.12 9.76
C ALA A 674 -17.19 -3.00 10.69
N LEU A 675 -17.30 -1.76 10.18
CA LEU A 675 -17.77 -0.60 10.94
C LEU A 675 -19.27 -0.65 11.20
N ARG A 676 -20.05 -1.26 10.29
CA ARG A 676 -21.48 -1.53 10.49
C ARG A 676 -21.71 -2.56 11.59
N GLU A 677 -20.91 -3.61 11.65
CA GLU A 677 -21.01 -4.65 12.69
C GLU A 677 -20.48 -4.17 14.07
N PHE A 678 -19.53 -3.23 14.07
CA PHE A 678 -18.86 -2.75 15.29
C PHE A 678 -19.83 -2.11 16.30
N LYS A 679 -19.82 -2.54 17.56
CA LYS A 679 -20.76 -2.05 18.59
C LYS A 679 -20.28 -0.82 19.37
N GLY A 680 -19.17 -0.20 18.95
CA GLY A 680 -18.63 1.02 19.54
C GLY A 680 -18.94 2.27 18.73
N GLY A 681 -18.58 3.44 19.27
CA GLY A 681 -18.80 4.72 18.61
C GLY A 681 -17.85 4.89 17.42
N VAL A 682 -18.33 5.44 16.31
CA VAL A 682 -17.52 5.67 15.11
C VAL A 682 -17.59 7.14 14.73
N VAL A 683 -16.42 7.75 14.56
CA VAL A 683 -16.25 9.11 14.05
C VAL A 683 -15.38 9.02 12.80
N VAL A 684 -15.87 9.50 11.67
CA VAL A 684 -15.20 9.44 10.37
C VAL A 684 -15.04 10.84 9.82
N VAL A 685 -13.85 11.16 9.33
CA VAL A 685 -13.61 12.19 8.33
C VAL A 685 -13.29 11.46 7.03
N SER A 686 -14.11 11.69 6.00
CA SER A 686 -13.85 11.13 4.67
C SER A 686 -14.53 11.99 3.61
N HIS A 687 -13.88 12.08 2.45
CA HIS A 687 -14.47 12.66 1.24
C HIS A 687 -15.26 11.65 0.38
N ASP A 688 -15.16 10.35 0.69
CA ASP A 688 -15.88 9.30 -0.04
C ASP A 688 -17.37 9.29 0.37
N GLN A 689 -18.22 9.67 -0.59
CA GLN A 689 -19.67 9.74 -0.41
C GLN A 689 -20.29 8.37 -0.13
N HIS A 690 -19.80 7.31 -0.79
CA HIS A 690 -20.31 5.96 -0.58
C HIS A 690 -19.93 5.45 0.81
N PHE A 691 -18.71 5.70 1.25
CA PHE A 691 -18.24 5.35 2.60
C PHE A 691 -19.05 6.06 3.69
N VAL A 692 -19.19 7.39 3.58
CA VAL A 692 -19.92 8.20 4.56
C VAL A 692 -21.40 7.81 4.61
N ASN A 693 -22.08 7.67 3.46
CA ASN A 693 -23.48 7.25 3.43
C ASN A 693 -23.70 5.85 4.00
N SER A 694 -22.71 4.98 3.85
CA SER A 694 -22.83 3.59 4.28
C SER A 694 -22.64 3.40 5.77
N VAL A 695 -21.83 4.25 6.41
CA VAL A 695 -21.39 4.09 7.81
C VAL A 695 -21.98 5.15 8.74
N CYS A 696 -22.20 6.38 8.27
CA CYS A 696 -22.55 7.53 9.10
C CYS A 696 -24.06 7.81 9.10
N ASP A 697 -24.64 7.99 10.30
CA ASP A 697 -26.05 8.38 10.49
C ASP A 697 -26.19 9.89 10.74
N GLU A 698 -25.14 10.52 11.27
CA GLU A 698 -25.12 11.94 11.60
C GLU A 698 -23.97 12.64 10.87
N LEU A 699 -24.26 13.80 10.25
CA LEU A 699 -23.27 14.60 9.55
C LEU A 699 -23.01 15.91 10.29
N TRP A 700 -21.74 16.25 10.47
CA TRP A 700 -21.28 17.47 11.12
C TRP A 700 -20.38 18.24 10.15
N VAL A 701 -20.72 19.51 9.90
CA VAL A 701 -19.99 20.33 8.93
C VAL A 701 -19.12 21.33 9.68
N VAL A 702 -17.83 21.33 9.35
CA VAL A 702 -16.82 22.27 9.86
C VAL A 702 -16.54 23.31 8.78
N GLY A 703 -16.86 24.56 9.07
CA GLY A 703 -16.69 25.68 8.13
C GLY A 703 -17.05 27.02 8.78
N ASP A 704 -16.55 28.12 8.23
CA ASP A 704 -16.87 29.48 8.68
C ASP A 704 -16.71 29.70 10.19
N GLN A 705 -15.70 29.08 10.80
CA GLN A 705 -15.43 29.11 12.23
C GLN A 705 -16.52 28.50 13.13
N LYS A 706 -17.39 27.67 12.56
CA LYS A 706 -18.48 26.97 13.25
C LYS A 706 -18.46 25.47 12.94
N VAL A 707 -19.07 24.72 13.85
CA VAL A 707 -19.25 23.27 13.74
C VAL A 707 -20.72 22.99 13.98
N ASP A 708 -21.47 22.76 12.91
CA ASP A 708 -22.92 22.59 12.95
C ASP A 708 -23.34 21.20 12.49
N ARG A 709 -24.34 20.63 13.17
CA ARG A 709 -24.96 19.37 12.74
C ARG A 709 -25.80 19.62 11.49
N PHE A 710 -25.45 18.95 10.40
CA PHE A 710 -26.23 18.98 9.17
C PHE A 710 -27.40 18.00 9.26
N ARG A 711 -28.62 18.52 9.07
CA ARG A 711 -29.86 17.74 9.05
C ARG A 711 -30.25 17.46 7.61
N GLY A 712 -29.66 16.44 7.03
CA GLY A 712 -29.91 16.03 5.65
C GLY A 712 -28.99 14.90 5.20
N THR A 713 -29.17 14.45 3.96
CA THR A 713 -28.30 13.43 3.34
C THR A 713 -27.06 14.06 2.70
N ILE A 714 -26.02 13.26 2.39
CA ILE A 714 -24.84 13.79 1.67
C ILE A 714 -25.22 14.39 0.31
N ASN A 715 -26.26 13.87 -0.34
CA ASN A 715 -26.72 14.35 -1.64
C ASN A 715 -27.34 15.75 -1.50
N GLU A 716 -28.08 16.01 -0.42
CA GLU A 716 -28.59 17.34 -0.09
C GLU A 716 -27.45 18.30 0.25
N TYR A 717 -26.40 17.82 0.93
CA TYR A 717 -25.18 18.58 1.15
C TYR A 717 -24.48 18.96 -0.17
N LYS A 718 -24.33 18.00 -1.10
CA LYS A 718 -23.79 18.23 -2.46
C LYS A 718 -24.59 19.29 -3.22
N ASN A 719 -25.92 19.19 -3.19
CA ASN A 719 -26.79 20.18 -3.82
C ASN A 719 -26.64 21.57 -3.19
N ARG A 720 -26.50 21.65 -1.87
CA ARG A 720 -26.25 22.93 -1.17
C ARG A 720 -24.92 23.55 -1.60
N VAL A 721 -23.84 22.77 -1.67
CA VAL A 721 -22.52 23.25 -2.11
C VAL A 721 -22.58 23.76 -3.55
N LEU A 722 -23.23 23.01 -4.45
CA LEU A 722 -23.42 23.41 -5.84
C LEU A 722 -24.27 24.68 -5.98
N ALA A 723 -25.35 24.80 -5.20
CA ALA A 723 -26.23 25.96 -5.24
C ALA A 723 -25.57 27.23 -4.72
N VAL A 724 -24.76 27.14 -3.65
CA VAL A 724 -24.03 28.29 -3.09
C VAL A 724 -23.04 28.87 -4.11
N LYS A 725 -22.43 28.04 -4.98
CA LYS A 725 -21.53 28.52 -6.04
C LYS A 725 -22.25 29.20 -7.19
N ASN A 726 -23.42 28.68 -7.61
CA ASN A 726 -24.22 29.32 -8.66
C ASN A 726 -24.77 30.69 -8.22
N LEU A 727 -24.96 30.91 -6.91
CA LEU A 727 -25.34 32.21 -6.35
C LEU A 727 -24.15 33.20 -6.27
N GLY A 728 -22.90 32.74 -6.38
CA GLY A 728 -21.71 33.58 -6.37
C GLY A 728 -21.27 34.10 -7.74
N SER A 729 -21.79 33.54 -8.84
CA SER A 729 -21.53 33.99 -10.21
C SER A 729 -22.53 35.02 -10.74
N ASP A 730 -23.69 35.18 -10.09
CA ASP A 730 -24.72 36.15 -10.47
C ASP A 730 -25.00 37.10 -9.30
N ASN A 731 -24.17 38.14 -9.14
CA ASN A 731 -24.58 39.34 -8.43
C ASN A 731 -25.61 40.09 -9.30
N GLU A 732 -26.89 39.67 -9.21
CA GLU A 732 -28.13 40.45 -9.35
C GLU A 732 -29.30 39.53 -9.70
N VAL A 733 -29.89 38.82 -8.73
CA VAL A 733 -31.36 38.70 -8.65
C VAL A 733 -31.79 38.59 -7.18
N ASP A 734 -32.49 39.64 -6.75
CA ASP A 734 -33.11 39.82 -5.45
C ASP A 734 -34.22 38.78 -5.12
N ILE A 735 -34.31 38.44 -3.83
CA ILE A 735 -35.52 38.15 -3.04
C ILE A 735 -36.51 37.10 -3.59
N ARG A 736 -36.42 35.84 -3.13
CA ARG A 736 -37.60 34.94 -2.90
C ARG A 736 -37.30 33.62 -2.18
N VAL A 737 -36.59 33.61 -1.05
CA VAL A 737 -36.54 32.41 -0.16
C VAL A 737 -36.88 32.71 1.31
N LYS A 738 -37.18 33.98 1.66
CA LYS A 738 -37.56 34.35 3.04
C LYS A 738 -39.04 34.19 3.42
N GLU A 739 -39.90 33.61 2.58
CA GLU A 739 -41.35 33.49 2.91
C GLU A 739 -41.88 32.06 3.14
N LEU A 740 -41.06 31.01 3.07
CA LEU A 740 -41.53 29.63 3.34
C LEU A 740 -41.27 29.13 4.78
N SER A 741 -40.60 29.93 5.62
CA SER A 741 -40.31 29.59 7.03
C SER A 741 -41.32 30.18 8.03
N SER A 742 -42.33 30.95 7.60
CA SER A 742 -43.22 31.71 8.51
C SER A 742 -44.71 31.39 8.39
N ARG A 743 -45.10 30.33 7.66
CA ARG A 743 -46.52 29.94 7.51
C ARG A 743 -46.80 28.45 7.75
N THR A 744 -46.42 27.92 8.91
CA THR A 744 -46.97 26.63 9.37
C THR A 744 -47.05 26.50 10.90
N CYS A 745 -47.47 27.56 11.60
CA CYS A 745 -47.74 27.50 13.05
C CYS A 745 -48.98 28.33 13.43
N VAL A 746 -50.17 28.02 12.91
CA VAL A 746 -51.44 28.35 13.58
C VAL A 746 -52.53 27.36 13.11
N VAL A 747 -53.34 26.87 14.06
CA VAL A 747 -54.59 26.08 13.92
C VAL A 747 -54.35 24.59 13.63
N THR A 748 -54.52 23.64 14.56
CA THR A 748 -55.77 23.28 15.25
C THR A 748 -55.52 22.67 16.64
N ALA A 749 -56.04 23.31 17.69
CA ALA A 749 -56.40 22.67 18.95
C ALA A 749 -57.88 22.95 19.20
N GLY A 750 -58.67 21.89 19.40
CA GLY A 750 -60.01 21.97 19.98
C GLY A 750 -61.17 21.55 19.07
N SER A 751 -61.44 20.24 19.03
CA SER A 751 -62.75 19.63 19.35
C SER A 751 -62.64 18.12 19.25
#